data_AF-A0A0W0FSX6-F1
#
_entry.id   AF-A0A0W0FSX6-F1
#
_cell.length_a   1.000
_cell.length_b   1.000
_cell.length_c   1.000
_cell.angle_alpha   90.00
_cell.angle_beta   90.00
_cell.angle_gamma   90.00
#
_symmetry.space_group_name_H-M   'P 1'
#
loop_
_entity.id
_entity.type
_entity.pdbx_description
1 polymer ?
#
loop_
_entity_poly.entity_id
_entity_poly.type
_entity_poly.pdbx_seq_one_letter_code
_entity_poly.pdbx_strand_id
1 'polypeptide(L)'
;MYFPLITSRYSKQKKRSLSPRAGGGGGGRGGGGSGGRSGGGSSGGSSGGGGRSGPVSVGGTSRPASSSSNGGGPVSAIPSGQFFSGRQQGGGTRDQIYGNSQYGSGYPGIAGRGVANRGFPFFFWPVAWGGAAGVGSAAYLHNREYGNPDNSSRPGGPMVSAAFVSNSTNSTFRVVADNFTVTELIQDITSSCSSNLNQNTSSTTPSPINNTDSTSPPQPENAIQYYRASSVALTLDGYNDTSALSPDENAPPTPLPSNIDTTLKDCLNQTIGASAPLIDPNGALGWNTPSIGITHAFVNWGSDHPALLEDLQRQRTSSGETCLQVITCPNEMVALSAAQGYGQVTGKPAAVIVHVDVGTQALAGAIHNVDRGRTPVLIYAGASPFSSRNEQKGSRNEWIMWIQDIPDQPAIVRQYMRQTTEIHSGKNIDQVVNGALQIARSDPKGPVYLWARREVMEEELSEELFTSLTTKKARNPIPLSPSALSPNDTKTLVSALLEAENPLIITSHLGRNKAAVAPLVELSWKLAIPILCTCPSAVNVPFEHPYSVGVSYHTPDARNEISSHFSQADVIIVIDSDIPWKPSNTPPNENAKVFILDSGDPLKVSVAIGSWEMSLHAGVEIVARADAETALKQIIDALPAHESESVKVRSRGDKLKEEHDKWMATLDSAEVQARAGTGSMTVPYLMTVLRSVTSTLRTLTLNEGISNYPLVWEHLRPQEAGSMLTSGGASLGWSLAASAGAHLALGTQKEGEAKNYDLIMAVVGDGSYLFGVPSSAFWVSRRYNTAIILNNGGWKSPKLSMLGVHPTGYGSRSTSADELSVGFGFDHEEKPDYAQIAVAATAGWAWGKHVEKREELEAVLKEAVRVVREEARCAVVDCVLEKI
;
A
#
# COMPACT_ATOMS: atom_id res chain seq x y z
N MET A 1 10.41 18.65 -19.44
CA MET A 1 11.14 18.04 -18.31
C MET A 1 10.79 16.55 -18.20
N TYR A 2 11.75 15.73 -17.79
CA TYR A 2 11.53 14.38 -17.26
C TYR A 2 11.90 14.35 -15.77
N PHE A 3 10.98 13.92 -14.91
CA PHE A 3 11.25 13.61 -13.50
C PHE A 3 10.78 12.17 -13.22
N PRO A 4 11.65 11.21 -12.85
CA PRO A 4 11.32 9.78 -12.82
C PRO A 4 10.12 9.40 -11.93
N LEU A 5 9.82 10.23 -10.92
CA LEU A 5 8.67 10.06 -10.03
C LEU A 5 7.38 10.58 -10.64
N ILE A 6 7.43 11.67 -11.40
CA ILE A 6 6.26 12.44 -11.83
C ILE A 6 5.97 12.21 -13.30
N THR A 7 6.95 12.02 -14.16
CA THR A 7 6.75 11.95 -15.61
C THR A 7 6.35 10.54 -16.06
N SER A 8 5.21 10.44 -16.74
CA SER A 8 4.69 9.20 -17.32
C SER A 8 5.58 8.68 -18.46
N ARG A 9 5.57 7.35 -18.70
CA ARG A 9 6.27 6.77 -19.85
C ARG A 9 5.69 7.33 -21.16
N TYR A 10 6.56 7.70 -22.10
CA TYR A 10 6.15 8.27 -23.37
C TYR A 10 5.35 7.26 -24.20
N SER A 11 4.08 7.60 -24.48
CA SER A 11 3.24 6.93 -25.48
C SER A 11 3.04 7.92 -26.63
N LYS A 12 3.51 7.60 -27.83
CA LYS A 12 3.38 8.46 -29.01
C LYS A 12 1.90 8.61 -29.40
N GLN A 13 1.29 9.74 -29.05
CA GLN A 13 0.12 10.26 -29.79
C GLN A 13 0.24 11.78 -29.98
N LYS A 14 0.75 12.20 -31.14
CA LYS A 14 0.60 13.57 -31.64
C LYS A 14 -0.86 13.76 -32.11
N LYS A 15 -1.64 14.61 -31.43
CA LYS A 15 -2.80 15.28 -32.05
C LYS A 15 -2.54 16.79 -32.04
N ARG A 16 -2.31 17.36 -33.23
CA ARG A 16 -2.47 18.80 -33.47
C ARG A 16 -3.97 19.09 -33.39
N SER A 17 -4.44 19.89 -32.43
CA SER A 17 -5.81 20.40 -32.43
C SER A 17 -5.84 21.84 -32.96
N LEU A 18 -6.50 22.03 -34.10
CA LEU A 18 -7.09 23.32 -34.47
C LEU A 18 -8.48 23.37 -33.84
N SER A 19 -8.75 24.40 -33.05
CA SER A 19 -10.05 24.64 -32.42
C SER A 19 -10.83 25.74 -33.16
N PRO A 20 -12.14 25.53 -33.39
CA PRO A 20 -13.12 26.61 -33.34
C PRO A 20 -14.11 26.44 -32.18
N ARG A 21 -14.58 27.60 -31.70
CA ARG A 21 -15.49 27.84 -30.57
C ARG A 21 -16.97 27.54 -30.86
N ALA A 22 -17.70 27.33 -29.75
CA ALA A 22 -19.03 27.84 -29.36
C ALA A 22 -20.32 27.05 -29.68
N GLY A 23 -21.19 27.05 -28.65
CA GLY A 23 -22.64 26.74 -28.64
C GLY A 23 -22.94 25.34 -28.09
N GLY A 24 -23.73 25.09 -27.05
CA GLY A 24 -24.72 25.89 -26.33
C GLY A 24 -26.00 25.05 -26.16
N GLY A 25 -26.42 24.80 -24.91
CA GLY A 25 -27.83 24.65 -24.54
C GLY A 25 -28.48 23.25 -24.50
N GLY A 26 -29.20 23.02 -23.39
CA GLY A 26 -30.36 22.12 -23.25
C GLY A 26 -30.02 20.66 -22.94
N GLY A 27 -30.44 20.02 -21.83
CA GLY A 27 -31.66 20.18 -21.04
C GLY A 27 -32.63 19.03 -21.37
N GLY A 28 -32.75 18.04 -20.47
CA GLY A 28 -33.72 16.95 -20.65
C GLY A 28 -33.64 15.87 -19.56
N ARG A 29 -34.59 15.89 -18.63
CA ARG A 29 -34.82 14.93 -17.53
C ARG A 29 -35.59 13.69 -17.99
N GLY A 30 -35.44 12.62 -17.20
CA GLY A 30 -36.37 11.48 -17.08
C GLY A 30 -35.59 10.16 -17.07
N GLY A 31 -35.75 9.21 -16.17
CA GLY A 31 -36.71 8.92 -15.11
C GLY A 31 -36.47 7.45 -14.73
N GLY A 32 -36.49 7.14 -13.44
CA GLY A 32 -35.98 5.89 -12.86
C GLY A 32 -36.78 4.61 -13.15
N GLY A 33 -36.20 3.48 -12.74
CA GLY A 33 -36.85 2.16 -12.74
C GLY A 33 -35.93 1.08 -12.18
N SER A 34 -36.27 0.60 -10.99
CA SER A 34 -35.56 -0.26 -10.04
C SER A 34 -35.60 -1.78 -10.32
N GLY A 35 -34.62 -2.51 -9.76
CA GLY A 35 -34.70 -3.94 -9.39
C GLY A 35 -33.30 -4.59 -9.40
N GLY A 36 -32.78 -5.31 -8.41
CA GLY A 36 -33.37 -5.91 -7.23
C GLY A 36 -32.93 -7.37 -7.07
N ARG A 37 -31.78 -7.58 -6.39
CA ARG A 37 -31.36 -8.75 -5.57
C ARG A 37 -30.83 -10.08 -6.18
N SER A 38 -29.67 -10.44 -5.60
CA SER A 38 -29.29 -11.71 -4.93
C SER A 38 -28.81 -12.94 -5.70
N GLY A 39 -27.60 -13.39 -5.34
CA GLY A 39 -27.41 -14.72 -4.72
C GLY A 39 -26.32 -15.62 -5.30
N GLY A 40 -25.40 -16.07 -4.42
CA GLY A 40 -24.82 -17.43 -4.48
C GLY A 40 -23.38 -17.54 -4.95
N GLY A 41 -22.44 -17.65 -4.01
CA GLY A 41 -21.05 -18.01 -4.28
C GLY A 41 -20.82 -19.52 -4.43
N SER A 42 -19.67 -19.87 -5.00
CA SER A 42 -18.97 -21.14 -4.77
C SER A 42 -17.49 -20.97 -5.15
N SER A 43 -16.63 -21.22 -4.16
CA SER A 43 -15.17 -21.09 -4.19
C SER A 43 -14.51 -22.31 -4.82
N GLY A 44 -13.62 -22.09 -5.79
CA GLY A 44 -12.66 -23.08 -6.30
C GLY A 44 -11.29 -22.41 -6.44
N GLY A 45 -10.28 -22.93 -5.75
CA GLY A 45 -8.94 -22.37 -5.69
C GLY A 45 -8.17 -22.44 -7.01
N SER A 46 -7.35 -21.42 -7.28
CA SER A 46 -6.52 -21.34 -8.49
C SER A 46 -5.08 -20.99 -8.15
N SER A 47 -4.19 -21.93 -8.47
CA SER A 47 -2.74 -21.79 -8.54
C SER A 47 -2.32 -20.70 -9.52
N GLY A 48 -1.47 -19.77 -9.07
CA GLY A 48 -1.08 -18.58 -9.82
C GLY A 48 -0.12 -18.83 -10.98
N GLY A 49 -0.57 -18.52 -12.19
CA GLY A 49 0.25 -18.17 -13.35
C GLY A 49 0.05 -16.68 -13.66
N GLY A 50 1.14 -15.91 -13.74
CA GLY A 50 1.08 -14.45 -13.94
C GLY A 50 0.44 -14.06 -15.27
N GLY A 51 -0.63 -13.25 -15.22
CA GLY A 51 -1.36 -12.77 -16.39
C GLY A 51 -0.51 -11.89 -17.31
N ARG A 52 -0.58 -12.18 -18.61
CA ARG A 52 0.07 -11.42 -19.69
C ARG A 52 -0.93 -10.42 -20.28
N SER A 53 -0.47 -9.21 -20.59
CA SER A 53 -1.32 -8.11 -21.07
C SER A 53 -0.72 -7.46 -22.32
N GLY A 54 -1.54 -7.13 -23.31
CA GLY A 54 -1.13 -6.45 -24.53
C GLY A 54 -2.09 -5.34 -24.98
N PRO A 55 -1.60 -4.32 -25.71
CA PRO A 55 -2.44 -3.23 -26.22
C PRO A 55 -3.31 -3.67 -27.39
N VAL A 56 -4.60 -3.34 -27.33
CA VAL A 56 -5.60 -3.59 -28.38
C VAL A 56 -6.24 -2.27 -28.80
N SER A 57 -6.21 -1.96 -30.11
CA SER A 57 -6.82 -0.75 -30.65
C SER A 57 -8.34 -0.90 -30.75
N VAL A 58 -9.08 -0.03 -30.06
CA VAL A 58 -10.55 0.03 -30.08
C VAL A 58 -11.00 1.48 -30.21
N GLY A 59 -11.76 1.79 -31.25
CA GLY A 59 -12.28 3.14 -31.49
C GLY A 59 -11.19 4.22 -31.59
N GLY A 60 -10.01 3.86 -32.10
CA GLY A 60 -8.86 4.77 -32.22
C GLY A 60 -8.06 5.02 -30.94
N THR A 61 -8.38 4.31 -29.85
CA THR A 61 -7.62 4.33 -28.58
C THR A 61 -7.04 2.95 -28.29
N SER A 62 -5.82 2.89 -27.74
CA SER A 62 -5.19 1.63 -27.34
C SER A 62 -5.62 1.29 -25.92
N ARG A 63 -6.19 0.10 -25.71
CA ARG A 63 -6.66 -0.39 -24.42
C ARG A 63 -5.96 -1.71 -24.06
N PRO A 64 -5.52 -1.92 -22.81
CA PRO A 64 -4.92 -3.17 -22.40
C PRO A 64 -5.98 -4.27 -22.37
N ALA A 65 -5.66 -5.39 -22.98
CA ALA A 65 -6.41 -6.64 -22.84
C ALA A 65 -5.50 -7.70 -22.20
N SER A 66 -6.04 -8.47 -21.27
CA SER A 66 -5.30 -9.55 -20.59
C SER A 66 -6.20 -10.75 -20.32
N SER A 67 -5.58 -11.93 -20.18
CA SER A 67 -6.25 -13.16 -19.78
C SER A 67 -6.77 -13.11 -18.33
N SER A 68 -6.18 -12.26 -17.49
CA SER A 68 -6.58 -12.02 -16.10
C SER A 68 -7.71 -10.99 -15.94
N SER A 69 -8.16 -10.35 -17.02
CA SER A 69 -9.20 -9.32 -16.96
C SER A 69 -10.59 -9.94 -16.83
N ASN A 70 -11.36 -9.44 -15.87
CA ASN A 70 -12.76 -9.81 -15.70
C ASN A 70 -13.70 -9.12 -16.72
N GLY A 71 -13.19 -8.23 -17.57
CA GLY A 71 -14.01 -7.42 -18.47
C GLY A 71 -14.91 -6.45 -17.72
N GLY A 72 -15.98 -5.99 -18.36
CA GLY A 72 -16.98 -5.07 -17.80
C GLY A 72 -16.85 -3.62 -18.31
N GLY A 73 -17.09 -2.66 -17.41
CA GLY A 73 -16.96 -1.23 -17.66
C GLY A 73 -18.19 -0.53 -18.21
N PRO A 74 -18.12 0.79 -18.38
CA PRO A 74 -19.23 1.56 -18.92
C PRO A 74 -19.50 1.15 -20.38
N VAL A 75 -20.76 0.85 -20.66
CA VAL A 75 -21.27 0.71 -22.02
C VAL A 75 -21.23 2.10 -22.66
N SER A 76 -20.62 2.20 -23.84
CA SER A 76 -20.47 3.47 -24.56
C SER A 76 -20.80 3.31 -26.04
N ALA A 77 -21.34 4.36 -26.65
CA ALA A 77 -21.54 4.42 -28.08
C ALA A 77 -20.21 4.71 -28.80
N ILE A 78 -19.97 4.04 -29.94
CA ILE A 78 -18.79 4.26 -30.76
C ILE A 78 -18.85 5.68 -31.38
N PRO A 79 -17.81 6.53 -31.21
CA PRO A 79 -17.81 7.91 -31.68
C PRO A 79 -18.00 8.08 -33.20
N SER A 80 -18.43 9.27 -33.63
CA SER A 80 -18.49 9.67 -35.04
C SER A 80 -17.11 9.61 -35.71
N GLY A 81 -17.04 9.07 -36.92
CA GLY A 81 -15.78 8.93 -37.69
C GLY A 81 -14.97 7.65 -37.42
N GLN A 82 -15.51 6.72 -36.62
CA GLN A 82 -14.96 5.38 -36.40
C GLN A 82 -15.82 4.32 -37.09
N PHE A 83 -15.26 3.12 -37.33
CA PHE A 83 -16.04 1.97 -37.80
C PHE A 83 -17.16 1.64 -36.82
N PHE A 84 -18.38 1.37 -37.33
CA PHE A 84 -19.57 1.06 -36.54
C PHE A 84 -20.04 2.19 -35.60
N SER A 85 -19.77 3.44 -35.97
CA SER A 85 -20.24 4.63 -35.25
C SER A 85 -21.72 4.53 -34.84
N GLY A 86 -22.01 4.92 -33.60
CA GLY A 86 -23.35 4.85 -33.00
C GLY A 86 -23.71 3.52 -32.34
N ARG A 87 -22.95 2.43 -32.58
CA ARG A 87 -23.19 1.15 -31.90
C ARG A 87 -22.60 1.12 -30.50
N GLN A 88 -23.18 0.30 -29.63
CA GLN A 88 -22.71 0.13 -28.25
C GLN A 88 -21.50 -0.80 -28.18
N GLN A 89 -20.55 -0.49 -27.30
CA GLN A 89 -19.40 -1.33 -26.96
C GLN A 89 -19.10 -1.29 -25.45
N GLY A 90 -18.53 -2.37 -24.92
CA GLY A 90 -18.21 -2.54 -23.49
C GLY A 90 -19.33 -3.14 -22.66
N GLY A 91 -19.04 -3.41 -21.38
CA GLY A 91 -19.99 -3.94 -20.39
C GLY A 91 -20.03 -5.47 -20.27
N GLY A 92 -19.43 -6.22 -21.20
CA GLY A 92 -19.36 -7.68 -21.14
C GLY A 92 -18.31 -8.16 -20.13
N THR A 93 -18.70 -9.07 -19.24
CA THR A 93 -17.84 -9.64 -18.18
C THR A 93 -17.44 -11.09 -18.44
N ARG A 94 -16.41 -11.59 -17.76
CA ARG A 94 -15.82 -12.94 -17.94
C ARG A 94 -16.85 -14.06 -17.78
N ASP A 95 -17.78 -13.94 -16.84
CA ASP A 95 -18.88 -14.88 -16.62
C ASP A 95 -19.83 -14.98 -17.82
N GLN A 96 -19.86 -13.97 -18.69
CA GLN A 96 -20.71 -13.91 -19.87
C GLN A 96 -19.96 -14.31 -21.15
N ILE A 97 -18.72 -14.80 -21.04
CA ILE A 97 -17.87 -15.06 -22.20
C ILE A 97 -18.34 -16.24 -23.05
N TYR A 98 -19.00 -17.23 -22.45
CA TYR A 98 -19.37 -18.46 -23.13
C TYR A 98 -20.57 -18.26 -24.07
N GLY A 99 -20.43 -18.72 -25.31
CA GLY A 99 -21.52 -18.94 -26.24
C GLY A 99 -21.89 -20.42 -26.35
N ASN A 100 -22.42 -20.78 -27.51
CA ASN A 100 -22.72 -22.14 -27.92
C ASN A 100 -22.14 -22.39 -29.34
N SER A 101 -22.53 -23.48 -30.02
CA SER A 101 -22.07 -23.78 -31.39
C SER A 101 -22.67 -22.88 -32.47
N GLN A 102 -23.66 -22.05 -32.16
CA GLN A 102 -24.31 -21.16 -33.13
C GLN A 102 -23.58 -19.80 -33.22
N TYR A 103 -23.28 -19.38 -34.45
CA TYR A 103 -22.72 -18.05 -34.71
C TYR A 103 -23.74 -16.95 -34.38
N GLY A 104 -23.34 -15.98 -33.57
CA GLY A 104 -24.24 -15.01 -32.92
C GLY A 104 -24.50 -15.30 -31.44
N SER A 105 -24.01 -16.41 -30.90
CA SER A 105 -24.07 -16.68 -29.45
C SER A 105 -22.95 -15.96 -28.66
N GLY A 106 -23.07 -15.98 -27.32
CA GLY A 106 -22.12 -15.33 -26.41
C GLY A 106 -22.32 -13.82 -26.25
N TYR A 107 -23.48 -13.28 -26.65
CA TYR A 107 -23.88 -11.91 -26.39
C TYR A 107 -24.70 -11.83 -25.10
N PRO A 108 -24.29 -11.02 -24.09
CA PRO A 108 -25.04 -10.90 -22.84
C PRO A 108 -26.47 -10.40 -23.09
N GLY A 109 -27.47 -11.20 -22.68
CA GLY A 109 -28.88 -10.83 -22.78
C GLY A 109 -29.48 -10.80 -24.19
N ILE A 110 -28.76 -11.28 -25.22
CA ILE A 110 -29.24 -11.30 -26.61
C ILE A 110 -29.21 -12.74 -27.13
N ALA A 111 -30.39 -13.27 -27.48
CA ALA A 111 -30.55 -14.55 -28.16
C ALA A 111 -30.76 -14.34 -29.67
N GLY A 112 -30.57 -15.40 -30.46
CA GLY A 112 -30.80 -15.41 -31.89
C GLY A 112 -29.51 -15.56 -32.70
N ARG A 113 -29.68 -15.89 -33.98
CA ARG A 113 -28.61 -16.26 -34.89
C ARG A 113 -28.01 -15.03 -35.59
N GLY A 114 -26.72 -15.12 -35.92
CA GLY A 114 -25.98 -14.07 -36.61
C GLY A 114 -25.60 -12.88 -35.74
N VAL A 115 -24.78 -12.00 -36.31
CA VAL A 115 -24.17 -10.87 -35.59
C VAL A 115 -24.55 -9.50 -36.17
N ALA A 116 -25.32 -9.49 -37.27
CA ALA A 116 -25.64 -8.27 -38.00
C ALA A 116 -26.25 -7.20 -37.10
N ASN A 117 -25.76 -5.97 -37.21
CA ASN A 117 -26.21 -4.80 -36.43
C ASN A 117 -26.01 -4.90 -34.90
N ARG A 118 -25.29 -5.92 -34.39
CA ARG A 118 -25.03 -6.04 -32.95
C ARG A 118 -23.89 -5.13 -32.48
N GLY A 119 -23.90 -4.84 -31.18
CA GLY A 119 -22.83 -4.12 -30.48
C GLY A 119 -21.59 -4.99 -30.21
N PHE A 120 -20.65 -4.47 -29.42
CA PHE A 120 -19.39 -5.14 -29.08
C PHE A 120 -19.21 -5.18 -27.56
N PRO A 121 -19.92 -6.05 -26.83
CA PRO A 121 -19.90 -6.07 -25.36
C PRO A 121 -18.49 -6.27 -24.79
N PHE A 122 -17.61 -6.96 -25.54
CA PHE A 122 -16.21 -7.17 -25.18
C PHE A 122 -15.22 -6.34 -26.02
N PHE A 123 -15.71 -5.36 -26.80
CA PHE A 123 -14.95 -4.52 -27.73
C PHE A 123 -14.35 -5.20 -28.98
N PHE A 124 -14.19 -6.52 -28.98
CA PHE A 124 -13.69 -7.28 -30.14
C PHE A 124 -14.79 -7.52 -31.18
N TRP A 125 -14.40 -7.56 -32.46
CA TRP A 125 -15.33 -7.82 -33.56
C TRP A 125 -15.56 -9.32 -33.76
N PRO A 126 -16.77 -9.75 -34.18
CA PRO A 126 -17.03 -11.14 -34.52
C PRO A 126 -16.10 -11.70 -35.60
N VAL A 127 -15.87 -13.01 -35.54
CA VAL A 127 -15.18 -13.80 -36.57
C VAL A 127 -15.87 -13.59 -37.91
N ALA A 128 -15.13 -13.26 -38.96
CA ALA A 128 -15.65 -13.14 -40.32
C ALA A 128 -15.30 -14.38 -41.15
N TRP A 129 -16.31 -15.18 -41.48
CA TRP A 129 -16.15 -16.44 -42.22
C TRP A 129 -15.99 -16.25 -43.75
N GLY A 130 -15.96 -15.01 -44.26
CA GLY A 130 -15.77 -14.74 -45.70
C GLY A 130 -16.98 -15.14 -46.56
N GLY A 131 -16.83 -15.26 -47.88
CA GLY A 131 -17.91 -15.67 -48.81
C GLY A 131 -18.52 -14.54 -49.66
N ALA A 132 -19.29 -14.91 -50.69
CA ALA A 132 -20.09 -13.96 -51.48
C ALA A 132 -21.26 -13.46 -50.63
N ALA A 133 -21.33 -12.14 -50.40
CA ALA A 133 -22.43 -11.55 -49.68
C ALA A 133 -23.74 -11.80 -50.44
N GLY A 134 -24.69 -12.50 -49.80
CA GLY A 134 -26.11 -12.37 -50.14
C GLY A 134 -26.74 -13.34 -51.13
N VAL A 135 -26.25 -14.59 -51.31
CA VAL A 135 -27.06 -15.60 -52.04
C VAL A 135 -26.93 -16.98 -51.37
N GLY A 136 -27.95 -17.39 -50.60
CA GLY A 136 -28.06 -18.74 -50.02
C GLY A 136 -28.68 -18.80 -48.61
N SER A 137 -29.03 -20.01 -48.13
CA SER A 137 -29.72 -20.28 -46.85
C SER A 137 -28.96 -19.90 -45.58
N ALA A 138 -27.69 -19.46 -45.68
CA ALA A 138 -26.80 -19.17 -44.56
C ALA A 138 -26.20 -17.74 -44.60
N ALA A 139 -26.93 -16.77 -45.17
CA ALA A 139 -26.46 -15.39 -45.36
C ALA A 139 -25.96 -14.70 -44.07
N TYR A 140 -26.43 -15.14 -42.91
CA TYR A 140 -26.03 -14.62 -41.59
C TYR A 140 -24.56 -14.94 -41.21
N LEU A 141 -23.93 -15.97 -41.79
CA LEU A 141 -22.52 -16.35 -41.56
C LEU A 141 -21.55 -15.50 -42.39
N HIS A 142 -21.97 -15.09 -43.57
CA HIS A 142 -21.12 -14.52 -44.62
C HIS A 142 -21.36 -13.01 -44.81
N ASN A 143 -21.92 -12.36 -43.78
CA ASN A 143 -22.09 -10.92 -43.78
C ASN A 143 -20.72 -10.22 -43.75
N ARG A 144 -20.46 -9.33 -44.73
CA ARG A 144 -19.22 -8.58 -44.86
C ARG A 144 -19.13 -7.34 -43.98
N GLU A 145 -20.10 -7.14 -43.11
CA GLU A 145 -20.17 -6.02 -42.16
C GLU A 145 -18.88 -5.80 -41.36
N TYR A 146 -18.17 -6.86 -40.97
CA TYR A 146 -16.92 -6.76 -40.20
C TYR A 146 -15.64 -6.76 -41.06
N GLY A 147 -15.78 -6.71 -42.38
CA GLY A 147 -14.68 -6.77 -43.35
C GLY A 147 -14.12 -8.19 -43.55
N ASN A 148 -13.03 -8.28 -44.31
CA ASN A 148 -12.33 -9.53 -44.59
C ASN A 148 -11.45 -9.99 -43.41
N PRO A 149 -11.01 -11.27 -43.37
CA PRO A 149 -10.10 -11.78 -42.33
C PRO A 149 -8.78 -11.02 -42.22
N ASP A 150 -8.25 -10.52 -43.33
CA ASP A 150 -7.00 -9.76 -43.43
C ASP A 150 -7.12 -8.29 -42.95
N ASN A 151 -8.30 -7.86 -42.51
CA ASN A 151 -8.55 -6.50 -42.03
C ASN A 151 -7.75 -6.18 -40.76
N SER A 152 -6.68 -5.41 -40.92
CA SER A 152 -5.80 -4.95 -39.83
C SER A 152 -6.43 -3.94 -38.88
N SER A 153 -7.60 -3.38 -39.21
CA SER A 153 -8.34 -2.44 -38.34
C SER A 153 -9.14 -3.14 -37.25
N ARG A 154 -9.21 -4.49 -37.26
CA ARG A 154 -9.84 -5.28 -36.19
C ARG A 154 -9.12 -5.08 -34.86
N PRO A 155 -9.85 -4.94 -33.73
CA PRO A 155 -9.27 -5.06 -32.41
C PRO A 155 -8.49 -6.37 -32.27
N GLY A 156 -7.18 -6.27 -32.04
CA GLY A 156 -6.28 -7.43 -31.93
C GLY A 156 -5.61 -7.86 -33.24
N GLY A 157 -5.89 -7.15 -34.35
CA GLY A 157 -5.29 -7.37 -35.66
C GLY A 157 -6.06 -8.36 -36.56
N PRO A 158 -5.47 -8.73 -37.71
CA PRO A 158 -6.06 -9.68 -38.66
C PRO A 158 -6.43 -11.01 -38.00
N MET A 159 -7.39 -11.71 -38.59
CA MET A 159 -7.81 -13.03 -38.11
C MET A 159 -6.78 -14.10 -38.44
N VAL A 160 -6.52 -14.96 -37.47
CA VAL A 160 -5.56 -16.07 -37.55
C VAL A 160 -6.16 -17.33 -36.91
N SER A 161 -5.55 -18.47 -37.18
CA SER A 161 -5.87 -19.75 -36.55
C SER A 161 -4.64 -20.43 -35.98
N ALA A 162 -4.84 -21.23 -34.93
CA ALA A 162 -3.83 -22.12 -34.36
C ALA A 162 -4.44 -23.51 -34.13
N ALA A 163 -3.71 -24.56 -34.51
CA ALA A 163 -4.13 -25.95 -34.39
C ALA A 163 -3.57 -26.61 -33.12
N PHE A 164 -4.40 -27.37 -32.43
CA PHE A 164 -4.09 -28.11 -31.21
C PHE A 164 -4.46 -29.58 -31.43
N VAL A 165 -3.44 -30.43 -31.48
CA VAL A 165 -3.57 -31.84 -31.87
C VAL A 165 -3.52 -32.70 -30.61
N SER A 166 -4.47 -33.62 -30.47
CA SER A 166 -4.50 -34.60 -29.37
C SER A 166 -3.25 -35.49 -29.36
N ASN A 167 -2.75 -35.83 -28.18
CA ASN A 167 -1.69 -36.84 -28.02
C ASN A 167 -2.21 -38.27 -27.94
N SER A 168 -3.54 -38.46 -27.85
CA SER A 168 -4.19 -39.75 -27.64
C SER A 168 -5.07 -40.19 -28.81
N THR A 169 -5.51 -39.24 -29.65
CA THR A 169 -6.36 -39.47 -30.83
C THR A 169 -5.87 -38.65 -32.02
N ASN A 170 -6.48 -38.84 -33.20
CA ASN A 170 -6.26 -38.00 -34.38
C ASN A 170 -7.13 -36.72 -34.39
N SER A 171 -7.63 -36.28 -33.23
CA SER A 171 -8.46 -35.07 -33.14
C SER A 171 -7.59 -33.81 -33.26
N THR A 172 -7.94 -32.93 -34.19
CA THR A 172 -7.33 -31.60 -34.33
C THR A 172 -8.37 -30.52 -34.08
N PHE A 173 -8.16 -29.73 -33.05
CA PHE A 173 -8.99 -28.57 -32.72
C PHE A 173 -8.28 -27.30 -33.19
N ARG A 174 -9.03 -26.29 -33.66
CA ARG A 174 -8.45 -24.99 -34.01
C ARG A 174 -9.12 -23.87 -33.25
N VAL A 175 -8.32 -22.91 -32.79
CA VAL A 175 -8.82 -21.63 -32.27
C VAL A 175 -8.72 -20.60 -33.37
N VAL A 176 -9.83 -19.90 -33.63
CA VAL A 176 -9.96 -18.83 -34.62
C VAL A 176 -10.35 -17.54 -33.92
N ALA A 177 -9.51 -16.51 -34.02
CA ALA A 177 -9.77 -15.17 -33.47
C ALA A 177 -8.84 -14.12 -34.12
N ASP A 178 -8.83 -12.90 -33.59
CA ASP A 178 -7.80 -11.91 -33.89
C ASP A 178 -6.39 -12.36 -33.47
N ASN A 179 -5.37 -11.83 -34.14
CA ASN A 179 -3.96 -12.23 -33.96
C ASN A 179 -3.49 -12.16 -32.50
N PHE A 180 -3.82 -11.07 -31.80
CA PHE A 180 -3.48 -10.91 -30.39
C PHE A 180 -4.09 -12.01 -29.53
N THR A 181 -5.40 -12.25 -29.66
CA THR A 181 -6.12 -13.26 -28.89
C THR A 181 -5.59 -14.68 -29.12
N VAL A 182 -5.32 -15.07 -30.37
CA VAL A 182 -4.75 -16.40 -30.66
C VAL A 182 -3.31 -16.53 -30.13
N THR A 183 -2.50 -15.48 -30.23
CA THR A 183 -1.12 -15.48 -29.71
C THR A 183 -1.09 -15.73 -28.19
N GLU A 184 -1.95 -15.06 -27.43
CA GLU A 184 -2.04 -15.26 -25.98
C GLU A 184 -2.59 -16.66 -25.65
N LEU A 185 -3.66 -17.09 -26.34
CA LEU A 185 -4.28 -18.38 -26.09
C LEU A 185 -3.35 -19.57 -26.39
N ILE A 186 -2.45 -19.49 -27.38
CA ILE A 186 -1.44 -20.55 -27.62
C ILE A 186 -0.64 -20.83 -26.34
N GLN A 187 -0.25 -19.79 -25.62
CA GLN A 187 0.59 -19.92 -24.42
C GLN A 187 -0.19 -20.52 -23.24
N ASP A 188 -1.42 -20.05 -23.03
CA ASP A 188 -2.29 -20.54 -21.95
C ASP A 188 -2.78 -21.97 -22.20
N ILE A 189 -3.08 -22.32 -23.46
CA ILE A 189 -3.47 -23.67 -23.86
C ILE A 189 -2.28 -24.63 -23.76
N THR A 190 -1.11 -24.24 -24.26
CA THR A 190 0.08 -25.10 -24.20
C THR A 190 0.48 -25.41 -22.75
N SER A 191 0.29 -24.47 -21.83
CA SER A 191 0.56 -24.70 -20.40
C SER A 191 -0.53 -25.53 -19.72
N SER A 192 -1.79 -25.13 -19.87
CA SER A 192 -2.92 -25.74 -19.14
C SER A 192 -3.32 -27.12 -19.68
N CYS A 193 -3.17 -27.35 -20.99
CA CYS A 193 -3.58 -28.59 -21.66
C CYS A 193 -2.39 -29.47 -22.09
N SER A 194 -1.19 -29.18 -21.57
CA SER A 194 0.05 -29.89 -21.94
C SER A 194 -0.04 -31.42 -21.88
N SER A 195 -0.80 -31.98 -20.93
CA SER A 195 -0.97 -33.42 -20.74
C SER A 195 -1.80 -34.12 -21.82
N ASN A 196 -2.59 -33.37 -22.61
CA ASN A 196 -3.47 -33.91 -23.66
C ASN A 196 -3.06 -33.46 -25.07
N LEU A 197 -2.00 -32.64 -25.18
CA LEU A 197 -1.55 -32.05 -26.44
C LEU A 197 -0.31 -32.76 -26.98
N ASN A 198 -0.33 -33.03 -28.29
CA ASN A 198 0.88 -33.39 -29.03
C ASN A 198 1.66 -32.11 -29.35
N GLN A 199 2.66 -31.80 -28.53
CA GLN A 199 3.45 -30.56 -28.64
C GLN A 199 4.27 -30.47 -29.92
N ASN A 200 4.58 -31.59 -30.59
CA ASN A 200 5.36 -31.60 -31.83
C ASN A 200 4.53 -31.21 -33.06
N THR A 201 3.21 -31.33 -32.99
CA THR A 201 2.28 -31.09 -34.11
C THR A 201 1.30 -29.94 -33.86
N SER A 202 1.14 -29.52 -32.60
CA SER A 202 0.35 -28.35 -32.23
C SER A 202 1.09 -27.05 -32.60
N SER A 203 0.32 -26.02 -32.97
CA SER A 203 0.85 -24.72 -33.36
C SER A 203 1.47 -23.98 -32.18
N THR A 204 2.70 -23.50 -32.37
CA THR A 204 3.40 -22.61 -31.42
C THR A 204 3.32 -21.13 -31.84
N THR A 205 2.87 -20.86 -33.06
CA THR A 205 2.60 -19.52 -33.59
C THR A 205 1.28 -19.51 -34.38
N PRO A 206 0.56 -18.37 -34.44
CA PRO A 206 -0.66 -18.27 -35.24
C PRO A 206 -0.39 -18.28 -36.75
N SER A 207 -1.36 -18.76 -37.53
CA SER A 207 -1.33 -18.80 -38.99
C SER A 207 -2.47 -17.95 -39.59
N PRO A 208 -2.23 -17.11 -40.62
CA PRO A 208 -3.29 -16.31 -41.24
C PRO A 208 -4.43 -17.17 -41.78
N ILE A 209 -5.67 -16.70 -41.62
CA ILE A 209 -6.84 -17.33 -42.22
C ILE A 209 -7.07 -16.74 -43.62
N ASN A 210 -7.15 -17.61 -44.64
CA ASN A 210 -7.47 -17.23 -46.00
C ASN A 210 -8.82 -17.81 -46.44
N ASN A 211 -9.81 -16.94 -46.67
CA ASN A 211 -11.18 -17.34 -47.02
C ASN A 211 -11.45 -17.36 -48.54
N THR A 212 -10.40 -17.40 -49.38
CA THR A 212 -10.54 -17.49 -50.84
C THR A 212 -10.48 -18.91 -51.39
N ASP A 213 -10.13 -19.90 -50.55
CA ASP A 213 -10.12 -21.32 -50.89
C ASP A 213 -11.14 -22.06 -50.01
N SER A 214 -12.13 -22.73 -50.62
CA SER A 214 -13.17 -23.47 -49.90
C SER A 214 -12.65 -24.76 -49.25
N THR A 215 -11.38 -25.13 -49.45
CA THR A 215 -10.84 -26.43 -49.03
C THR A 215 -9.88 -26.39 -47.84
N SER A 216 -9.47 -25.21 -47.33
CA SER A 216 -8.37 -25.14 -46.36
C SER A 216 -8.44 -24.17 -45.16
N PRO A 217 -9.41 -23.25 -44.97
CA PRO A 217 -9.62 -22.58 -43.69
C PRO A 217 -10.65 -23.35 -42.82
N PRO A 218 -10.63 -23.18 -41.48
CA PRO A 218 -11.76 -23.58 -40.65
C PRO A 218 -13.02 -22.88 -41.16
N GLN A 219 -14.07 -23.64 -41.42
CA GLN A 219 -15.37 -23.17 -41.90
C GLN A 219 -16.33 -22.99 -40.72
N PRO A 220 -17.38 -22.16 -40.86
CA PRO A 220 -18.36 -21.94 -39.79
C PRO A 220 -19.05 -23.24 -39.33
N GLU A 221 -19.31 -24.18 -40.24
CA GLU A 221 -19.86 -25.50 -39.92
C GLU A 221 -18.92 -26.38 -39.09
N ASN A 222 -17.63 -26.04 -38.99
CA ASN A 222 -16.68 -26.76 -38.13
C ASN A 222 -16.70 -26.23 -36.69
N ALA A 223 -17.39 -25.12 -36.40
CA ALA A 223 -17.42 -24.50 -35.09
C ALA A 223 -18.22 -25.34 -34.09
N ILE A 224 -17.58 -25.68 -32.98
CA ILE A 224 -18.19 -26.45 -31.88
C ILE A 224 -18.51 -25.56 -30.68
N GLN A 225 -17.87 -24.38 -30.58
CA GLN A 225 -18.12 -23.41 -29.52
C GLN A 225 -17.66 -22.00 -29.91
N TYR A 226 -18.50 -21.00 -29.67
CA TYR A 226 -18.14 -19.59 -29.74
C TYR A 226 -17.94 -18.99 -28.35
N TYR A 227 -17.08 -17.97 -28.27
CA TYR A 227 -16.82 -17.20 -27.06
C TYR A 227 -16.76 -15.70 -27.37
N ARG A 228 -16.88 -14.89 -26.33
CA ARG A 228 -16.66 -13.44 -26.35
C ARG A 228 -17.49 -12.78 -27.46
N ALA A 229 -18.81 -13.01 -27.46
CA ALA A 229 -19.74 -12.52 -28.48
C ALA A 229 -19.35 -12.92 -29.92
N SER A 230 -19.07 -14.20 -30.14
CA SER A 230 -18.66 -14.78 -31.45
C SER A 230 -17.39 -14.17 -32.05
N SER A 231 -16.51 -13.56 -31.23
CA SER A 231 -15.19 -13.05 -31.66
C SER A 231 -14.06 -14.06 -31.48
N VAL A 232 -14.32 -15.18 -30.81
CA VAL A 232 -13.42 -16.35 -30.72
C VAL A 232 -14.24 -17.60 -31.06
N ALA A 233 -13.70 -18.49 -31.87
CA ALA A 233 -14.32 -19.77 -32.20
C ALA A 233 -13.35 -20.93 -31.95
N LEU A 234 -13.86 -22.00 -31.36
CA LEU A 234 -13.21 -23.31 -31.30
C LEU A 234 -13.84 -24.19 -32.38
N THR A 235 -13.03 -24.71 -33.30
CA THR A 235 -13.47 -25.58 -34.39
C THR A 235 -12.83 -26.96 -34.28
N LEU A 236 -13.46 -27.96 -34.89
CA LEU A 236 -12.95 -29.33 -34.97
C LEU A 236 -12.76 -29.72 -36.44
N ASP A 237 -11.53 -30.10 -36.80
CA ASP A 237 -11.21 -30.54 -38.17
C ASP A 237 -12.00 -31.83 -38.49
N GLY A 238 -12.67 -31.86 -39.63
CA GLY A 238 -13.48 -32.99 -40.08
C GLY A 238 -14.92 -33.05 -39.52
N TYR A 239 -15.30 -32.15 -38.62
CA TYR A 239 -16.68 -32.01 -38.15
C TYR A 239 -17.48 -31.07 -39.04
N ASN A 240 -18.70 -31.43 -39.43
CA ASN A 240 -19.55 -30.63 -40.30
C ASN A 240 -20.96 -30.51 -39.71
N ASP A 241 -21.26 -29.36 -39.11
CA ASP A 241 -22.57 -29.02 -38.62
C ASP A 241 -23.47 -28.47 -39.74
N THR A 242 -24.19 -29.36 -40.40
CA THR A 242 -25.13 -28.98 -41.48
C THR A 242 -26.24 -28.01 -41.01
N SER A 243 -26.55 -27.98 -39.72
CA SER A 243 -27.52 -27.03 -39.14
C SER A 243 -27.02 -25.58 -39.23
N ALA A 244 -25.70 -25.36 -39.17
CA ALA A 244 -25.09 -24.04 -39.34
C ALA A 244 -25.35 -23.46 -40.74
N LEU A 245 -25.64 -24.29 -41.73
CA LEU A 245 -25.95 -23.85 -43.11
C LEU A 245 -27.46 -23.84 -43.42
N SER A 246 -28.29 -24.35 -42.51
CA SER A 246 -29.77 -24.38 -42.62
C SER A 246 -30.35 -22.97 -42.53
N PRO A 247 -31.48 -22.65 -43.19
CA PRO A 247 -32.22 -21.41 -42.93
C PRO A 247 -33.04 -21.45 -41.62
N ASP A 248 -33.23 -22.63 -41.01
CA ASP A 248 -33.94 -22.78 -39.74
C ASP A 248 -33.02 -22.47 -38.55
N GLU A 249 -33.34 -21.43 -37.78
CA GLU A 249 -32.57 -21.02 -36.60
C GLU A 249 -32.71 -21.98 -35.40
N ASN A 250 -33.72 -22.84 -35.41
CA ASN A 250 -33.99 -23.81 -34.34
C ASN A 250 -33.45 -25.21 -34.65
N ALA A 251 -32.80 -25.41 -35.80
CA ALA A 251 -32.20 -26.69 -36.16
C ALA A 251 -31.14 -27.07 -35.11
N PRO A 252 -31.22 -28.26 -34.49
CA PRO A 252 -30.25 -28.68 -33.50
C PRO A 252 -28.88 -28.92 -34.17
N PRO A 253 -27.77 -28.64 -33.46
CA PRO A 253 -26.43 -28.92 -33.98
C PRO A 253 -26.24 -30.41 -34.23
N THR A 254 -25.49 -30.73 -35.28
CA THR A 254 -25.12 -32.11 -35.61
C THR A 254 -24.34 -32.71 -34.43
N PRO A 255 -24.63 -33.95 -33.97
CA PRO A 255 -23.85 -34.54 -32.87
C PRO A 255 -22.36 -34.63 -33.20
N LEU A 256 -21.50 -34.34 -32.22
CA LEU A 256 -20.06 -34.51 -32.37
C LEU A 256 -19.70 -35.99 -32.64
N PRO A 257 -18.67 -36.28 -33.45
CA PRO A 257 -18.25 -37.66 -33.70
C PRO A 257 -17.84 -38.37 -32.40
N SER A 258 -18.20 -39.65 -32.26
CA SER A 258 -17.95 -40.40 -31.01
C SER A 258 -16.48 -40.71 -30.76
N ASN A 259 -15.60 -40.47 -31.73
CA ASN A 259 -14.17 -40.78 -31.70
C ASN A 259 -13.27 -39.56 -31.39
N ILE A 260 -13.84 -38.45 -30.92
CA ILE A 260 -13.06 -37.25 -30.58
C ILE A 260 -12.44 -37.36 -29.17
N ASP A 261 -11.33 -36.65 -28.97
CA ASP A 261 -10.74 -36.47 -27.64
C ASP A 261 -11.55 -35.45 -26.82
N THR A 262 -12.48 -35.96 -26.00
CA THR A 262 -13.31 -35.13 -25.12
C THR A 262 -12.50 -34.47 -24.01
N THR A 263 -11.40 -35.08 -23.56
CA THR A 263 -10.54 -34.54 -22.50
C THR A 263 -9.81 -33.30 -22.99
N LEU A 264 -9.23 -33.36 -24.20
CA LEU A 264 -8.61 -32.19 -24.82
C LEU A 264 -9.65 -31.13 -25.14
N LYS A 265 -10.82 -31.51 -25.69
CA LYS A 265 -11.93 -30.57 -25.96
C LYS A 265 -12.32 -29.79 -24.71
N ASP A 266 -12.49 -30.47 -23.58
CA ASP A 266 -12.96 -29.85 -22.35
C ASP A 266 -11.88 -28.97 -21.71
N CYS A 267 -10.61 -29.38 -21.79
CA CYS A 267 -9.48 -28.53 -21.39
C CYS A 267 -9.43 -27.25 -22.24
N LEU A 268 -9.51 -27.36 -23.58
CA LEU A 268 -9.53 -26.22 -24.48
C LEU A 268 -10.70 -25.28 -24.17
N ASN A 269 -11.90 -25.83 -23.97
CA ASN A 269 -13.09 -25.04 -23.67
C ASN A 269 -12.95 -24.25 -22.36
N GLN A 270 -12.45 -24.90 -21.30
CA GLN A 270 -12.22 -24.24 -20.01
C GLN A 270 -11.11 -23.19 -20.10
N THR A 271 -9.98 -23.51 -20.74
CA THR A 271 -8.84 -22.59 -20.86
C THR A 271 -9.20 -21.37 -21.73
N ILE A 272 -9.91 -21.54 -22.84
CA ILE A 272 -10.34 -20.41 -23.68
C ILE A 272 -11.32 -19.52 -22.90
N GLY A 273 -12.30 -20.09 -22.21
CA GLY A 273 -13.23 -19.33 -21.39
C GLY A 273 -12.58 -18.62 -20.21
N ALA A 274 -11.56 -19.23 -19.59
CA ALA A 274 -10.81 -18.63 -18.49
C ALA A 274 -9.85 -17.53 -18.98
N SER A 275 -9.19 -17.73 -20.12
CA SER A 275 -8.00 -16.95 -20.50
C SER A 275 -8.13 -16.12 -21.77
N ALA A 276 -9.21 -16.21 -22.55
CA ALA A 276 -9.38 -15.35 -23.72
C ALA A 276 -9.34 -13.86 -23.30
N PRO A 277 -8.41 -13.03 -23.83
CA PRO A 277 -8.18 -11.69 -23.30
C PRO A 277 -9.43 -10.81 -23.33
N LEU A 278 -9.72 -10.12 -22.22
CA LEU A 278 -10.70 -9.03 -22.18
C LEU A 278 -10.02 -7.70 -21.97
N ILE A 279 -10.63 -6.68 -22.54
CA ILE A 279 -10.28 -5.31 -22.21
C ILE A 279 -10.64 -5.05 -20.77
N ASP A 280 -9.65 -4.63 -20.00
CA ASP A 280 -9.86 -4.16 -18.63
C ASP A 280 -10.66 -2.84 -18.68
N PRO A 281 -11.85 -2.76 -18.07
CA PRO A 281 -12.63 -1.52 -18.03
C PRO A 281 -12.03 -0.44 -17.14
N ASN A 282 -11.19 -0.85 -16.17
CA ASN A 282 -10.31 0.04 -15.42
C ASN A 282 -9.00 0.27 -16.18
N GLY A 283 -8.83 -0.38 -17.34
CA GLY A 283 -7.75 -0.25 -18.30
C GLY A 283 -7.81 1.01 -19.17
N ALA A 284 -8.27 2.14 -18.63
CA ALA A 284 -7.43 3.31 -18.84
C ALA A 284 -6.10 2.94 -18.15
N LEU A 285 -5.12 2.50 -18.93
CA LEU A 285 -3.75 2.20 -18.51
C LEU A 285 -3.65 1.82 -17.03
N GLY A 286 -3.77 0.52 -16.71
CA GLY A 286 -3.29 0.03 -15.43
C GLY A 286 -1.88 0.59 -15.21
N TRP A 287 -1.82 1.59 -14.34
CA TRP A 287 -0.67 2.17 -13.71
C TRP A 287 0.54 2.29 -14.63
N ASN A 288 0.75 3.48 -15.19
CA ASN A 288 2.13 3.97 -15.18
C ASN A 288 2.51 4.16 -13.71
N THR A 289 2.75 3.07 -12.96
CA THR A 289 3.49 3.17 -11.71
C THR A 289 4.77 3.91 -12.07
N PRO A 290 5.11 4.99 -11.35
CA PRO A 290 6.44 5.55 -11.43
C PRO A 290 7.42 4.41 -11.39
N SER A 291 8.39 4.48 -12.29
CA SER A 291 9.21 3.36 -12.74
C SER A 291 10.12 2.79 -11.62
N ILE A 292 9.97 3.32 -10.41
CA ILE A 292 10.83 3.21 -9.23
C ILE A 292 10.05 2.91 -7.93
N GLY A 293 8.74 2.62 -8.02
CA GLY A 293 7.96 2.03 -6.92
C GLY A 293 7.31 2.99 -5.92
N ILE A 294 7.41 4.31 -6.13
CA ILE A 294 6.60 5.30 -5.42
C ILE A 294 5.24 5.43 -6.10
N THR A 295 4.14 5.44 -5.35
CA THR A 295 2.77 5.61 -5.90
C THR A 295 2.08 6.87 -5.38
N HIS A 296 2.55 7.43 -4.27
CA HIS A 296 1.96 8.59 -3.58
C HIS A 296 2.99 9.70 -3.41
N ALA A 297 2.56 10.93 -3.67
CA ALA A 297 3.32 12.14 -3.37
C ALA A 297 2.47 13.09 -2.51
N PHE A 298 2.98 13.42 -1.33
CA PHE A 298 2.41 14.41 -0.43
C PHE A 298 3.08 15.75 -0.70
N VAL A 299 2.31 16.74 -1.14
CA VAL A 299 2.89 17.92 -1.80
C VAL A 299 2.43 19.22 -1.16
N ASN A 300 3.37 20.14 -1.01
CA ASN A 300 3.13 21.57 -0.80
C ASN A 300 3.82 22.32 -1.95
N TRP A 301 3.02 23.01 -2.77
CA TRP A 301 3.51 23.63 -4.01
C TRP A 301 3.96 25.07 -3.77
N GLY A 302 4.98 25.50 -4.52
CA GLY A 302 5.50 26.87 -4.53
C GLY A 302 6.04 27.30 -5.89
N SER A 303 6.66 28.48 -5.94
CA SER A 303 7.11 29.17 -7.17
C SER A 303 8.26 28.48 -7.93
N ASP A 304 8.87 27.48 -7.32
CA ASP A 304 9.95 26.61 -7.82
C ASP A 304 9.45 25.34 -8.52
N HIS A 305 8.13 25.07 -8.52
CA HIS A 305 7.54 23.86 -9.07
C HIS A 305 6.82 23.97 -10.44
N PRO A 306 7.00 25.01 -11.29
CA PRO A 306 6.19 25.15 -12.50
C PRO A 306 6.31 23.95 -13.44
N ALA A 307 7.51 23.42 -13.65
CA ALA A 307 7.72 22.25 -14.50
C ALA A 307 7.01 20.98 -14.01
N LEU A 308 6.94 20.74 -12.70
CA LEU A 308 6.21 19.59 -12.15
C LEU A 308 4.70 19.75 -12.32
N LEU A 309 4.18 20.95 -12.06
CA LEU A 309 2.76 21.26 -12.23
C LEU A 309 2.33 21.16 -13.71
N GLU A 310 3.16 21.67 -14.62
CA GLU A 310 2.95 21.59 -16.07
C GLU A 310 2.95 20.13 -16.54
N ASP A 311 3.88 19.29 -16.08
CA ASP A 311 3.93 17.88 -16.46
C ASP A 311 2.76 17.07 -15.89
N LEU A 312 2.33 17.34 -14.65
CA LEU A 312 1.12 16.76 -14.08
C LEU A 312 -0.12 17.16 -14.89
N GLN A 313 -0.20 18.42 -15.36
CA GLN A 313 -1.31 18.87 -16.19
C GLN A 313 -1.26 18.27 -17.60
N ARG A 314 -0.07 18.13 -18.19
CA ARG A 314 0.14 17.40 -19.44
C ARG A 314 -0.36 15.97 -19.32
N GLN A 315 -0.11 15.28 -18.21
CA GLN A 315 -0.65 13.94 -17.98
C GLN A 315 -2.18 13.94 -17.89
N ARG A 316 -2.78 14.81 -17.07
CA ARG A 316 -4.25 14.88 -16.99
C ARG A 316 -4.92 15.15 -18.34
N THR A 317 -4.34 16.02 -19.15
CA THR A 317 -4.88 16.37 -20.47
C THR A 317 -4.63 15.30 -21.53
N SER A 318 -3.53 14.53 -21.43
CA SER A 318 -3.18 13.49 -22.42
C SER A 318 -3.69 12.10 -22.08
N SER A 319 -3.70 11.72 -20.80
CA SER A 319 -4.13 10.40 -20.30
C SER A 319 -5.38 10.42 -19.41
N GLY A 320 -5.88 11.58 -19.00
CA GLY A 320 -7.04 11.71 -18.09
C GLY A 320 -6.70 11.65 -16.60
N GLU A 321 -5.48 11.22 -16.26
CA GLU A 321 -4.99 11.01 -14.90
C GLU A 321 -3.47 11.23 -14.79
N THR A 322 -2.94 11.23 -13.57
CA THR A 322 -1.50 11.34 -13.26
C THR A 322 -0.92 9.98 -12.83
N CYS A 323 0.36 9.75 -13.11
CA CYS A 323 1.04 8.49 -12.72
C CYS A 323 1.15 8.30 -11.19
N LEU A 324 1.21 9.40 -10.45
CA LEU A 324 1.19 9.45 -8.99
C LEU A 324 -0.19 9.86 -8.49
N GLN A 325 -0.57 9.32 -7.33
CA GLN A 325 -1.58 9.97 -6.51
C GLN A 325 -0.95 11.18 -5.81
N VAL A 326 -1.40 12.37 -6.18
CA VAL A 326 -0.92 13.64 -5.62
C VAL A 326 -1.86 14.09 -4.51
N ILE A 327 -1.33 14.18 -3.29
CA ILE A 327 -2.05 14.57 -2.09
C ILE A 327 -1.55 15.95 -1.66
N THR A 328 -2.35 16.98 -1.96
CA THR A 328 -2.08 18.34 -1.49
C THR A 328 -2.11 18.37 0.02
N CYS A 329 -1.06 18.90 0.63
CA CYS A 329 -0.91 19.09 2.06
C CYS A 329 -0.60 20.56 2.33
N PRO A 330 -1.53 21.34 2.92
CA PRO A 330 -1.33 22.77 3.15
C PRO A 330 -0.17 23.12 4.11
N ASN A 331 0.44 22.13 4.75
CA ASN A 331 1.59 22.27 5.62
C ASN A 331 2.57 21.10 5.40
N GLU A 332 3.86 21.38 5.40
CA GLU A 332 4.94 20.47 5.05
C GLU A 332 5.19 19.41 6.14
N MET A 333 5.06 19.78 7.42
CA MET A 333 5.11 18.82 8.53
C MET A 333 3.96 17.80 8.45
N VAL A 334 2.76 18.25 8.04
CA VAL A 334 1.62 17.36 7.74
C VAL A 334 1.93 16.44 6.57
N ALA A 335 2.53 16.97 5.49
CA ALA A 335 2.93 16.17 4.33
C ALA A 335 3.91 15.05 4.71
N LEU A 336 4.95 15.38 5.47
CA LEU A 336 5.97 14.41 5.88
C LEU A 336 5.43 13.40 6.90
N SER A 337 4.59 13.83 7.84
CA SER A 337 3.96 12.92 8.80
C SER A 337 2.99 11.94 8.12
N ALA A 338 2.22 12.40 7.13
CA ALA A 338 1.38 11.52 6.31
C ALA A 338 2.23 10.53 5.49
N ALA A 339 3.32 10.98 4.87
CA ALA A 339 4.25 10.09 4.18
C ALA A 339 4.86 9.05 5.13
N GLN A 340 5.19 9.43 6.36
CA GLN A 340 5.69 8.52 7.38
C GLN A 340 4.65 7.44 7.73
N GLY A 341 3.39 7.82 8.02
CA GLY A 341 2.33 6.87 8.32
C GLY A 341 2.04 5.91 7.15
N TYR A 342 2.06 6.42 5.92
CA TYR A 342 1.95 5.61 4.71
C TYR A 342 3.11 4.58 4.62
N GLY A 343 4.35 5.04 4.86
CA GLY A 343 5.54 4.19 4.81
C GLY A 343 5.57 3.13 5.91
N GLN A 344 5.12 3.46 7.12
CA GLN A 344 5.04 2.51 8.24
C GLN A 344 4.03 1.38 8.00
N VAL A 345 2.91 1.66 7.30
CA VAL A 345 1.92 0.63 6.96
C VAL A 345 2.34 -0.21 5.76
N THR A 346 2.87 0.43 4.71
CA THR A 346 3.17 -0.27 3.44
C THR A 346 4.57 -0.89 3.38
N GLY A 347 5.52 -0.40 4.18
CA GLY A 347 6.95 -0.69 4.02
C GLY A 347 7.56 -0.12 2.73
N LYS A 348 6.82 0.70 1.98
CA LYS A 348 7.23 1.30 0.70
C LYS A 348 7.43 2.80 0.86
N PRO A 349 8.37 3.41 0.09
CA PRO A 349 8.57 4.84 0.15
C PRO A 349 7.38 5.63 -0.44
N ALA A 350 7.09 6.77 0.19
CA ALA A 350 6.29 7.85 -0.39
C ALA A 350 7.20 9.04 -0.75
N ALA A 351 6.74 9.87 -1.69
CA ALA A 351 7.40 11.14 -1.98
C ALA A 351 6.79 12.27 -1.15
N VAL A 352 7.63 13.23 -0.75
CA VAL A 352 7.23 14.50 -0.15
C VAL A 352 7.84 15.61 -0.98
N ILE A 353 7.01 16.53 -1.47
CA ILE A 353 7.48 17.66 -2.30
C ILE A 353 7.20 18.95 -1.56
N VAL A 354 8.25 19.74 -1.32
CA VAL A 354 8.19 20.99 -0.56
C VAL A 354 8.86 22.15 -1.27
N HIS A 355 8.42 23.36 -0.93
CA HIS A 355 8.89 24.59 -1.54
C HIS A 355 10.19 25.10 -0.93
N VAL A 356 11.28 25.16 -1.72
CA VAL A 356 12.56 25.80 -1.38
C VAL A 356 13.03 25.61 0.08
N ASP A 357 13.78 26.57 0.61
CA ASP A 357 14.30 26.56 1.97
C ASP A 357 13.19 26.72 3.02
N VAL A 358 12.22 27.61 2.82
CA VAL A 358 11.17 27.88 3.82
C VAL A 358 10.21 26.70 4.01
N GLY A 359 9.86 25.99 2.93
CA GLY A 359 9.11 24.73 3.02
C GLY A 359 9.97 23.60 3.60
N THR A 360 11.27 23.60 3.30
CA THR A 360 12.22 22.69 3.97
C THR A 360 12.28 22.94 5.48
N GLN A 361 12.28 24.20 5.94
CA GLN A 361 12.17 24.56 7.35
C GLN A 361 10.82 24.15 7.95
N ALA A 362 9.73 24.29 7.17
CA ALA A 362 8.38 23.94 7.59
C ALA A 362 8.12 22.42 7.70
N LEU A 363 9.02 21.56 7.21
CA LEU A 363 9.04 20.13 7.57
C LEU A 363 9.17 19.95 9.10
N ALA A 364 9.74 20.94 9.79
CA ALA A 364 9.80 21.05 11.24
C ALA A 364 10.31 19.76 11.90
N GLY A 365 9.79 19.40 13.07
CA GLY A 365 10.22 18.21 13.80
C GLY A 365 9.80 16.87 13.16
N ALA A 366 8.98 16.86 12.09
CA ALA A 366 8.67 15.62 11.38
C ALA A 366 9.92 14.99 10.74
N ILE A 367 10.97 15.78 10.43
CA ILE A 367 12.26 15.26 9.95
C ILE A 367 12.92 14.34 10.98
N HIS A 368 12.79 14.68 12.27
CA HIS A 368 13.33 13.88 13.36
C HIS A 368 12.55 12.57 13.49
N ASN A 369 11.21 12.63 13.37
CA ASN A 369 10.36 11.46 13.50
C ASN A 369 10.55 10.46 12.35
N VAL A 370 10.63 10.92 11.10
CA VAL A 370 10.82 10.01 9.95
C VAL A 370 12.20 9.34 9.99
N ASP A 371 13.23 10.05 10.46
CA ASP A 371 14.58 9.52 10.64
C ASP A 371 14.64 8.45 11.75
N ARG A 372 14.22 8.81 12.98
CA ARG A 372 14.24 7.87 14.12
C ARG A 372 13.25 6.72 13.95
N GLY A 373 12.12 6.99 13.31
CA GLY A 373 11.17 5.97 12.87
C GLY A 373 11.73 5.02 11.81
N ARG A 374 12.91 5.32 11.21
CA ARG A 374 13.54 4.59 10.10
C ARG A 374 12.57 4.31 8.96
N THR A 375 11.78 5.32 8.60
CA THR A 375 10.77 5.18 7.54
C THR A 375 11.34 5.70 6.22
N PRO A 376 11.30 4.91 5.12
CA PRO A 376 11.82 5.34 3.83
C PRO A 376 10.93 6.44 3.24
N VAL A 377 11.45 7.65 3.07
CA VAL A 377 10.74 8.76 2.43
C VAL A 377 11.69 9.49 1.49
N LEU A 378 11.24 9.78 0.26
CA LEU A 378 11.97 10.65 -0.65
C LEU A 378 11.42 12.06 -0.55
N ILE A 379 12.22 12.96 -0.01
CA ILE A 379 11.90 14.38 0.06
C ILE A 379 12.54 15.06 -1.16
N TYR A 380 11.75 15.79 -1.92
CA TYR A 380 12.21 16.68 -2.97
C TYR A 380 11.86 18.13 -2.60
N ALA A 381 12.86 19.00 -2.64
CA ALA A 381 12.65 20.44 -2.53
C ALA A 381 13.16 21.14 -3.78
N GLY A 382 12.40 22.07 -4.36
CA GLY A 382 13.03 22.96 -5.34
C GLY A 382 13.98 23.94 -4.66
N ALA A 383 14.65 24.76 -5.46
CA ALA A 383 15.53 25.82 -4.98
C ALA A 383 15.48 27.01 -5.93
N SER A 384 15.74 28.19 -5.36
CA SER A 384 15.71 29.46 -6.09
C SER A 384 16.61 29.43 -7.32
N PRO A 385 16.23 30.05 -8.45
CA PRO A 385 17.05 30.03 -9.66
C PRO A 385 18.43 30.68 -9.47
N PHE A 386 19.44 30.19 -10.17
CA PHE A 386 20.80 30.76 -10.17
C PHE A 386 21.02 31.87 -11.23
N SER A 387 20.09 32.01 -12.18
CA SER A 387 20.10 33.01 -13.26
C SER A 387 19.01 34.06 -13.04
N SER A 388 19.24 35.32 -13.46
CA SER A 388 18.40 36.48 -13.04
C SER A 388 18.02 37.47 -14.14
N ARG A 389 18.61 37.37 -15.33
CA ARG A 389 18.34 38.23 -16.49
C ARG A 389 17.71 37.45 -17.63
N ASN A 390 16.96 36.39 -17.30
CA ASN A 390 16.30 35.52 -18.27
C ASN A 390 17.30 34.81 -19.22
N GLU A 391 18.48 34.46 -18.71
CA GLU A 391 19.51 33.74 -19.46
C GLU A 391 19.09 32.30 -19.77
N GLN A 392 18.23 31.71 -18.93
CA GLN A 392 17.74 30.35 -19.06
C GLN A 392 16.24 30.26 -18.77
N LYS A 393 15.59 29.23 -19.29
CA LYS A 393 14.23 28.91 -18.87
C LYS A 393 14.23 28.58 -17.38
N GLY A 394 13.34 29.23 -16.62
CA GLY A 394 13.32 29.12 -15.17
C GLY A 394 14.17 30.17 -14.43
N SER A 395 14.86 31.10 -15.11
CA SER A 395 15.51 32.26 -14.47
C SER A 395 14.56 33.04 -13.55
N ARG A 396 15.08 33.74 -12.55
CA ARG A 396 14.27 34.51 -11.59
C ARG A 396 13.30 35.45 -12.30
N ASN A 397 12.04 35.38 -11.88
CA ASN A 397 10.95 36.22 -12.40
C ASN A 397 9.98 36.71 -11.31
N GLU A 398 10.22 36.36 -10.05
CA GLU A 398 9.41 36.77 -8.90
C GLU A 398 10.32 37.21 -7.75
N TRP A 399 9.95 38.28 -7.04
CA TRP A 399 10.78 38.89 -5.99
C TRP A 399 11.21 37.89 -4.89
N ILE A 400 10.34 36.93 -4.58
CA ILE A 400 10.50 35.93 -3.53
C ILE A 400 11.76 35.06 -3.75
N MET A 401 12.16 34.85 -5.01
CA MET A 401 13.32 34.04 -5.41
C MET A 401 14.67 34.65 -5.03
N TRP A 402 14.71 35.94 -4.69
CA TRP A 402 15.93 36.56 -4.16
C TRP A 402 16.07 36.34 -2.66
N ILE A 403 14.97 36.27 -1.92
CA ILE A 403 15.00 36.15 -0.45
C ILE A 403 15.00 34.69 0.03
N GLN A 404 14.55 33.77 -0.82
CA GLN A 404 14.57 32.32 -0.59
C GLN A 404 15.84 31.63 -1.11
N ASP A 405 16.84 32.38 -1.58
CA ASP A 405 18.10 31.83 -2.09
C ASP A 405 19.16 31.79 -0.99
N ILE A 406 19.03 30.83 -0.09
CA ILE A 406 20.02 30.66 1.00
C ILE A 406 21.28 29.91 0.52
N PRO A 407 22.45 30.15 1.14
CA PRO A 407 23.72 29.56 0.69
C PRO A 407 23.80 28.03 0.77
N ASP A 408 23.22 27.41 1.82
CA ASP A 408 23.28 25.95 2.04
C ASP A 408 21.91 25.43 2.51
N GLN A 409 20.97 25.28 1.57
CA GLN A 409 19.63 24.75 1.86
C GLN A 409 19.65 23.34 2.48
N PRO A 410 20.45 22.38 2.02
CA PRO A 410 20.49 21.05 2.64
C PRO A 410 20.97 21.06 4.10
N ALA A 411 21.71 22.08 4.55
CA ALA A 411 22.11 22.20 5.96
C ALA A 411 20.94 22.16 6.94
N ILE A 412 19.76 22.64 6.51
CA ILE A 412 18.54 22.65 7.34
C ILE A 412 18.19 21.24 7.81
N VAL A 413 18.41 20.23 6.98
CA VAL A 413 17.95 18.85 7.23
C VAL A 413 19.06 17.82 7.31
N ARG A 414 20.31 18.18 6.94
CA ARG A 414 21.44 17.26 6.71
C ARG A 414 21.67 16.24 7.82
N GLN A 415 21.45 16.61 9.08
CA GLN A 415 21.69 15.74 10.24
C GLN A 415 20.72 14.54 10.35
N TYR A 416 19.57 14.59 9.67
CA TYR A 416 18.52 13.57 9.75
C TYR A 416 18.39 12.72 8.48
N MET A 417 19.12 13.08 7.43
CA MET A 417 18.99 12.43 6.12
C MET A 417 20.00 11.29 5.98
N ARG A 418 19.59 10.18 5.37
CA ARG A 418 20.53 9.15 4.89
C ARG A 418 21.41 9.66 3.77
N GLN A 419 20.88 10.58 2.96
CA GLN A 419 21.59 11.26 1.89
C GLN A 419 20.93 12.61 1.58
N THR A 420 21.76 13.61 1.33
CA THR A 420 21.35 14.86 0.66
C THR A 420 21.99 14.90 -0.73
N THR A 421 21.26 15.22 -1.79
CA THR A 421 21.82 15.28 -3.15
C THR A 421 21.19 16.38 -3.98
N GLU A 422 22.04 17.21 -4.59
CA GLU A 422 21.60 18.18 -5.59
C GLU A 422 21.43 17.48 -6.94
N ILE A 423 20.35 17.77 -7.64
CA ILE A 423 20.14 17.40 -9.04
C ILE A 423 20.71 18.54 -9.87
N HIS A 424 21.79 18.26 -10.60
CA HIS A 424 22.47 19.25 -11.45
C HIS A 424 21.96 19.29 -12.90
N SER A 425 21.29 18.23 -13.36
CA SER A 425 20.75 18.14 -14.72
C SER A 425 19.60 17.14 -14.80
N GLY A 426 18.62 17.40 -15.65
CA GLY A 426 17.56 16.46 -16.02
C GLY A 426 18.06 15.27 -16.84
N LYS A 427 19.31 15.31 -17.35
CA LYS A 427 19.87 14.26 -18.22
C LYS A 427 20.24 12.96 -17.50
N ASN A 428 20.57 13.02 -16.21
CA ASN A 428 20.97 11.86 -15.38
C ASN A 428 20.08 11.69 -14.14
N ILE A 429 18.91 12.34 -14.12
CA ILE A 429 18.01 12.37 -12.98
C ILE A 429 17.48 10.98 -12.58
N ASP A 430 17.39 10.05 -13.53
CA ASP A 430 17.04 8.66 -13.28
C ASP A 430 18.05 7.99 -12.34
N GLN A 431 19.35 8.21 -12.55
CA GLN A 431 20.42 7.66 -11.72
C GLN A 431 20.38 8.24 -10.31
N VAL A 432 20.21 9.56 -10.19
CA VAL A 432 20.16 10.27 -8.90
C VAL A 432 18.99 9.77 -8.05
N VAL A 433 17.78 9.74 -8.63
CA VAL A 433 16.57 9.32 -7.91
C VAL A 433 16.63 7.83 -7.55
N ASN A 434 17.10 6.96 -8.44
CA ASN A 434 17.23 5.52 -8.14
C ASN A 434 18.25 5.27 -7.03
N GLY A 435 19.40 5.95 -7.05
CA GLY A 435 20.41 5.85 -5.99
C GLY A 435 19.87 6.30 -4.64
N ALA A 436 19.19 7.44 -4.60
CA ALA A 436 18.58 7.96 -3.38
C ALA A 436 17.51 7.00 -2.83
N LEU A 437 16.66 6.42 -3.69
CA LEU A 437 15.67 5.43 -3.27
C LEU A 437 16.29 4.11 -2.80
N GLN A 438 17.40 3.69 -3.39
CA GLN A 438 18.15 2.54 -2.91
C GLN A 438 18.64 2.78 -1.47
N ILE A 439 19.21 3.96 -1.21
CA ILE A 439 19.69 4.37 0.11
C ILE A 439 18.54 4.48 1.12
N ALA A 440 17.45 5.16 0.76
CA ALA A 440 16.29 5.34 1.64
C ALA A 440 15.70 4.01 2.14
N ARG A 441 15.75 2.97 1.30
CA ARG A 441 15.17 1.64 1.56
C ARG A 441 16.14 0.62 2.14
N SER A 442 17.44 0.92 2.17
CA SER A 442 18.47 0.06 2.76
C SER A 442 18.61 0.36 4.24
N ASP A 443 18.93 -0.66 5.05
CA ASP A 443 19.07 -0.45 6.49
C ASP A 443 20.36 0.31 6.86
N PRO A 444 20.30 1.27 7.82
CA PRO A 444 19.08 1.76 8.47
C PRO A 444 18.22 2.58 7.50
N LYS A 445 16.95 2.19 7.33
CA LYS A 445 16.01 2.93 6.46
C LYS A 445 15.83 4.37 6.97
N GLY A 446 15.43 5.28 6.09
CA GLY A 446 15.20 6.66 6.50
C GLY A 446 14.97 7.63 5.33
N PRO A 447 14.85 8.92 5.63
CA PRO A 447 14.59 9.94 4.64
C PRO A 447 15.83 10.24 3.79
N VAL A 448 15.60 10.57 2.52
CA VAL A 448 16.61 11.15 1.61
C VAL A 448 16.09 12.49 1.10
N TYR A 449 16.99 13.45 0.91
CA TYR A 449 16.67 14.80 0.48
C TYR A 449 17.30 15.10 -0.87
N LEU A 450 16.47 15.20 -1.89
CA LEU A 450 16.85 15.65 -3.22
C LEU A 450 16.44 17.10 -3.39
N TRP A 451 17.27 17.88 -4.05
CA TRP A 451 16.91 19.27 -4.35
C TRP A 451 17.47 19.73 -5.68
N ALA A 452 16.79 20.69 -6.32
CA ALA A 452 17.18 21.16 -7.65
C ALA A 452 16.81 22.64 -7.84
N ARG A 453 17.71 23.38 -8.47
CA ARG A 453 17.44 24.74 -8.94
C ARG A 453 16.38 24.71 -10.04
N ARG A 454 15.53 25.74 -10.12
CA ARG A 454 14.40 25.76 -11.07
C ARG A 454 14.84 25.58 -12.52
N GLU A 455 15.97 26.15 -12.94
CA GLU A 455 16.48 25.98 -14.31
C GLU A 455 16.83 24.54 -14.63
N VAL A 456 17.35 23.77 -13.66
CA VAL A 456 17.63 22.35 -13.83
C VAL A 456 16.34 21.57 -14.10
N MET A 457 15.28 21.93 -13.39
CA MET A 457 13.96 21.34 -13.56
C MET A 457 13.30 21.78 -14.88
N GLU A 458 13.65 22.95 -15.40
CA GLU A 458 13.18 23.42 -16.70
C GLU A 458 14.03 22.95 -17.89
N GLU A 459 15.10 22.16 -17.64
CA GLU A 459 16.01 21.69 -18.69
C GLU A 459 15.24 20.92 -19.80
N GLU A 460 15.43 21.37 -21.04
CA GLU A 460 14.87 20.71 -22.21
C GLU A 460 15.74 19.53 -22.61
N LEU A 461 15.11 18.37 -22.73
CA LEU A 461 15.78 17.13 -23.15
C LEU A 461 15.46 16.85 -24.61
N SER A 462 16.42 16.29 -25.36
CA SER A 462 16.15 15.82 -26.72
C SER A 462 15.10 14.71 -26.70
N GLU A 463 14.32 14.57 -27.78
CA GLU A 463 13.29 13.54 -27.88
C GLU A 463 13.90 12.13 -27.76
N GLU A 464 15.12 11.92 -28.28
CA GLU A 464 15.82 10.64 -28.12
C GLU A 464 16.17 10.35 -26.66
N LEU A 465 16.73 11.34 -25.94
CA LEU A 465 17.11 11.16 -24.55
C LEU A 465 15.87 10.95 -23.68
N PHE A 466 14.83 11.77 -23.84
CA PHE A 466 13.56 11.63 -23.12
C PHE A 466 12.94 10.26 -23.37
N THR A 467 12.90 9.80 -24.62
CA THR A 467 12.41 8.47 -24.97
C THR A 467 13.27 7.40 -24.32
N SER A 468 14.59 7.52 -24.35
CA SER A 468 15.49 6.54 -23.72
C SER A 468 15.28 6.43 -22.20
N LEU A 469 15.05 7.56 -21.52
CA LEU A 469 14.82 7.61 -20.08
C LEU A 469 13.44 7.06 -19.70
N THR A 470 12.43 7.27 -20.55
CA THR A 470 11.04 6.85 -20.28
C THR A 470 10.70 5.44 -20.79
N THR A 471 11.43 4.91 -21.78
CA THR A 471 11.20 3.57 -22.35
C THR A 471 12.08 2.50 -21.73
N LYS A 472 13.20 2.86 -21.12
CA LYS A 472 13.98 1.93 -20.30
C LYS A 472 13.06 1.35 -19.24
N LYS A 473 13.02 0.02 -19.18
CA LYS A 473 12.32 -0.71 -18.12
C LYS A 473 13.07 -0.39 -16.82
N ALA A 474 12.68 0.69 -16.15
CA ALA A 474 13.33 1.07 -14.92
C ALA A 474 13.22 -0.10 -13.94
N ARG A 475 14.38 -0.49 -13.41
CA ARG A 475 14.44 -1.48 -12.35
C ARG A 475 14.14 -0.73 -11.08
N ASN A 476 13.14 -1.19 -10.31
CA ASN A 476 13.00 -0.73 -8.95
C ASN A 476 14.35 -0.93 -8.24
N PRO A 477 14.90 0.11 -7.59
CA PRO A 477 16.20 0.01 -6.95
C PRO A 477 16.12 -1.10 -5.90
N ILE A 478 17.12 -1.99 -5.92
CA ILE A 478 17.21 -3.14 -5.03
C ILE A 478 17.92 -2.66 -3.76
N PRO A 479 17.24 -2.63 -2.59
CA PRO A 479 17.89 -2.26 -1.34
C PRO A 479 18.96 -3.29 -0.95
N LEU A 480 19.83 -2.93 0.00
CA LEU A 480 20.78 -3.87 0.58
C LEU A 480 20.05 -5.11 1.13
N SER A 481 20.66 -6.27 0.94
CA SER A 481 20.15 -7.51 1.53
C SER A 481 20.29 -7.48 3.05
N PRO A 482 19.41 -8.17 3.80
CA PRO A 482 19.52 -8.29 5.25
C PRO A 482 20.91 -8.78 5.68
N SER A 483 21.51 -8.10 6.67
CA SER A 483 22.80 -8.52 7.24
C SER A 483 22.60 -9.69 8.20
N ALA A 484 23.46 -10.70 8.12
CA ALA A 484 23.40 -11.89 8.98
C ALA A 484 24.46 -11.84 10.10
N LEU A 485 24.25 -12.60 11.17
CA LEU A 485 25.29 -12.85 12.17
C LEU A 485 26.41 -13.70 11.56
N SER A 486 27.65 -13.47 12.00
CA SER A 486 28.75 -14.37 11.65
C SER A 486 28.52 -15.74 12.30
N PRO A 487 29.05 -16.84 11.72
CA PRO A 487 28.92 -18.17 12.32
C PRO A 487 29.50 -18.25 13.74
N ASN A 488 30.59 -17.53 14.01
CA ASN A 488 31.21 -17.46 15.34
C ASN A 488 30.31 -16.71 16.33
N ASP A 489 29.78 -15.55 15.94
CA ASP A 489 28.89 -14.76 16.80
C ASP A 489 27.62 -15.54 17.14
N THR A 490 27.05 -16.21 16.13
CA THR A 490 25.88 -17.09 16.31
C THR A 490 26.18 -18.18 17.33
N LYS A 491 27.33 -18.87 17.19
CA LYS A 491 27.74 -19.93 18.13
C LYS A 491 27.97 -19.39 19.54
N THR A 492 28.65 -18.26 19.69
CA THR A 492 28.93 -17.63 20.99
C THR A 492 27.64 -17.24 21.70
N LEU A 493 26.73 -16.57 20.99
CA LEU A 493 25.44 -16.15 21.52
C LEU A 493 24.58 -17.36 21.90
N VAL A 494 24.47 -18.37 21.04
CA VAL A 494 23.71 -19.60 21.33
C VAL A 494 24.29 -20.32 22.54
N SER A 495 25.61 -20.45 22.65
CA SER A 495 26.25 -21.10 23.81
C SER A 495 25.93 -20.35 25.10
N ALA A 496 26.01 -19.01 25.08
CA ALA A 496 25.64 -18.18 26.23
C ALA A 496 24.16 -18.36 26.62
N LEU A 497 23.25 -18.41 25.65
CA LEU A 497 21.81 -18.63 25.90
C LEU A 497 21.51 -20.00 26.53
N LEU A 498 22.22 -21.05 26.11
CA LEU A 498 22.04 -22.40 26.67
C LEU A 498 22.54 -22.48 28.12
N GLU A 499 23.64 -21.79 28.43
CA GLU A 499 24.21 -21.72 29.78
C GLU A 499 23.42 -20.78 30.71
N ALA A 500 22.70 -19.80 30.16
CA ALA A 500 22.00 -18.76 30.94
C ALA A 500 20.98 -19.32 31.94
N GLU A 501 21.05 -18.82 33.18
CA GLU A 501 20.07 -19.04 34.23
C GLU A 501 18.93 -18.01 34.12
N ASN A 502 19.26 -16.73 33.89
CA ASN A 502 18.32 -15.61 33.80
C ASN A 502 18.55 -14.79 32.52
N PRO A 503 18.30 -15.34 31.31
CA PRO A 503 18.43 -14.57 30.08
C PRO A 503 17.34 -13.49 29.99
N LEU A 504 17.59 -12.42 29.24
CA LEU A 504 16.63 -11.35 28.98
C LEU A 504 16.74 -10.87 27.52
N ILE A 505 15.60 -10.73 26.83
CA ILE A 505 15.53 -10.05 25.54
C ILE A 505 14.97 -8.64 25.72
N ILE A 506 15.65 -7.64 25.17
CA ILE A 506 15.22 -6.24 25.17
C ILE A 506 15.02 -5.78 23.73
N THR A 507 13.85 -5.20 23.43
CA THR A 507 13.56 -4.64 22.10
C THR A 507 12.69 -3.40 22.16
N SER A 508 12.82 -2.51 21.17
CA SER A 508 12.00 -1.30 21.03
C SER A 508 11.20 -1.29 19.74
N HIS A 509 11.82 -1.69 18.64
CA HIS A 509 11.28 -1.42 17.33
C HIS A 509 11.53 -2.54 16.31
N LEU A 510 11.74 -3.77 16.80
CA LEU A 510 11.79 -4.99 16.00
C LEU A 510 10.51 -5.20 15.19
N GLY A 511 9.34 -4.88 15.77
CA GLY A 511 8.02 -5.02 15.17
C GLY A 511 7.79 -4.18 13.91
N ARG A 512 8.72 -3.26 13.57
CA ARG A 512 8.73 -2.59 12.25
C ARG A 512 8.96 -3.60 11.13
N ASN A 513 9.75 -4.64 11.38
CA ASN A 513 9.76 -5.84 10.56
C ASN A 513 8.75 -6.85 11.14
N LYS A 514 7.53 -6.87 10.59
CA LYS A 514 6.47 -7.78 11.04
C LYS A 514 6.90 -9.26 10.97
N ALA A 515 7.79 -9.62 10.05
CA ALA A 515 8.30 -10.98 9.91
C ALA A 515 9.31 -11.39 11.00
N ALA A 516 9.89 -10.42 11.74
CA ALA A 516 10.79 -10.70 12.86
C ALA A 516 10.05 -11.06 14.16
N VAL A 517 8.76 -10.70 14.29
CA VAL A 517 7.97 -10.93 15.51
C VAL A 517 7.76 -12.42 15.78
N ALA A 518 7.46 -13.22 14.75
CA ALA A 518 7.25 -14.66 14.94
C ALA A 518 8.54 -15.41 15.37
N PRO A 519 9.71 -15.21 14.75
CA PRO A 519 10.98 -15.74 15.26
C PRO A 519 11.31 -15.28 16.69
N LEU A 520 11.01 -14.04 17.06
CA LEU A 520 11.24 -13.57 18.43
C LEU A 520 10.41 -14.36 19.43
N VAL A 521 9.11 -14.53 19.13
CA VAL A 521 8.18 -15.34 19.93
C VAL A 521 8.65 -16.79 20.01
N GLU A 522 9.09 -17.38 18.89
CA GLU A 522 9.59 -18.75 18.85
C GLU A 522 10.83 -18.95 19.73
N LEU A 523 11.82 -18.05 19.63
CA LEU A 523 13.02 -18.10 20.46
C LEU A 523 12.68 -17.99 21.96
N SER A 524 11.85 -17.01 22.30
CA SER A 524 11.38 -16.80 23.67
C SER A 524 10.63 -18.02 24.20
N TRP A 525 9.78 -18.65 23.40
CA TRP A 525 9.08 -19.88 23.78
C TRP A 525 10.04 -21.04 24.02
N LYS A 526 10.92 -21.32 23.06
CA LYS A 526 11.85 -22.48 23.10
C LYS A 526 12.77 -22.45 24.30
N LEU A 527 13.20 -21.26 24.71
CA LEU A 527 14.16 -21.10 25.80
C LEU A 527 13.55 -20.45 27.05
N ALA A 528 12.24 -20.19 27.09
CA ALA A 528 11.60 -19.45 28.19
C ALA A 528 12.36 -18.15 28.55
N ILE A 529 12.59 -17.29 27.57
CA ILE A 529 13.32 -16.03 27.76
C ILE A 529 12.33 -14.87 27.91
N PRO A 530 12.35 -14.10 29.01
CA PRO A 530 11.51 -12.91 29.15
C PRO A 530 11.81 -11.87 28.06
N ILE A 531 10.77 -11.24 27.55
CA ILE A 531 10.85 -10.15 26.57
C ILE A 531 10.41 -8.85 27.24
N LEU A 532 11.31 -7.87 27.30
CA LEU A 532 11.03 -6.52 27.76
C LEU A 532 10.97 -5.55 26.57
N CYS A 533 9.85 -4.84 26.43
CA CYS A 533 9.70 -3.79 25.43
C CYS A 533 10.08 -2.43 26.00
N THR A 534 11.19 -1.85 25.58
CA THR A 534 11.63 -0.52 26.04
C THR A 534 11.26 0.54 25.02
N CYS A 535 10.57 1.60 25.43
CA CYS A 535 10.14 2.71 24.56
C CYS A 535 9.60 2.24 23.19
N PRO A 536 8.63 1.29 23.13
CA PRO A 536 8.30 0.63 21.89
C PRO A 536 7.69 1.58 20.85
N SER A 537 8.09 1.43 19.59
CA SER A 537 7.52 2.18 18.46
C SER A 537 6.62 1.35 17.54
N ALA A 538 6.62 0.04 17.74
CA ALA A 538 5.73 -0.92 17.10
C ALA A 538 5.48 -2.10 18.04
N VAL A 539 4.47 -2.91 17.75
CA VAL A 539 4.18 -4.15 18.49
C VAL A 539 5.30 -5.15 18.22
N ASN A 540 6.19 -5.37 19.19
CA ASN A 540 7.34 -6.28 19.05
C ASN A 540 7.00 -7.72 19.42
N VAL A 541 6.06 -7.91 20.33
CA VAL A 541 5.57 -9.20 20.84
C VAL A 541 4.08 -9.04 21.13
N PRO A 542 3.23 -10.07 20.94
CA PRO A 542 1.84 -10.03 21.39
C PRO A 542 1.76 -9.68 22.88
N PHE A 543 0.87 -8.76 23.25
CA PHE A 543 0.80 -8.27 24.62
C PHE A 543 0.55 -9.39 25.65
N GLU A 544 -0.25 -10.39 25.28
CA GLU A 544 -0.59 -11.56 26.10
C GLU A 544 0.43 -12.71 25.99
N HIS A 545 1.60 -12.48 25.38
CA HIS A 545 2.64 -13.49 25.38
C HIS A 545 3.08 -13.81 26.82
N PRO A 546 3.08 -15.09 27.26
CA PRO A 546 3.25 -15.46 28.67
C PRO A 546 4.63 -15.12 29.24
N TYR A 547 5.61 -14.83 28.39
CA TYR A 547 6.95 -14.37 28.80
C TYR A 547 7.19 -12.89 28.51
N SER A 548 6.15 -12.13 28.18
CA SER A 548 6.25 -10.67 28.12
C SER A 548 6.27 -10.12 29.55
N VAL A 549 7.31 -9.36 29.88
CA VAL A 549 7.48 -8.75 31.22
C VAL A 549 7.07 -7.28 31.25
N GLY A 550 6.50 -6.78 30.14
CA GLY A 550 5.84 -5.49 30.05
C GLY A 550 6.55 -4.47 29.16
N VAL A 551 6.08 -3.23 29.29
CA VAL A 551 6.57 -2.06 28.54
C VAL A 551 7.20 -1.08 29.52
N SER A 552 8.41 -0.61 29.24
CA SER A 552 9.12 0.38 30.06
C SER A 552 9.48 1.61 29.25
N TYR A 553 9.28 2.79 29.83
CA TYR A 553 9.79 4.07 29.31
C TYR A 553 10.88 4.65 30.23
N HIS A 554 11.48 3.81 31.08
CA HIS A 554 12.53 4.17 32.03
C HIS A 554 12.14 5.29 33.01
N THR A 555 10.84 5.42 33.29
CA THR A 555 10.30 6.35 34.29
C THR A 555 10.73 5.93 35.69
N PRO A 556 10.88 6.86 36.65
CA PRO A 556 11.27 6.54 38.03
C PRO A 556 10.34 5.52 38.71
N ASP A 557 9.05 5.57 38.40
CA ASP A 557 8.02 4.67 38.95
C ASP A 557 7.91 3.33 38.19
N ALA A 558 8.93 2.96 37.39
CA ALA A 558 8.95 1.68 36.71
C ALA A 558 8.79 0.54 37.73
N ARG A 559 7.91 -0.40 37.44
CA ARG A 559 7.59 -1.55 38.29
C ARG A 559 8.86 -2.21 38.84
N ASN A 560 8.88 -2.47 40.15
CA ASN A 560 10.00 -3.15 40.83
C ASN A 560 10.39 -4.47 40.14
N GLU A 561 9.42 -5.17 39.57
CA GLU A 561 9.65 -6.43 38.84
C GLU A 561 10.48 -6.21 37.56
N ILE A 562 10.26 -5.12 36.81
CA ILE A 562 11.06 -4.79 35.62
C ILE A 562 12.53 -4.55 36.03
N SER A 563 12.75 -3.82 37.12
CA SER A 563 14.10 -3.58 37.66
C SER A 563 14.80 -4.87 38.09
N SER A 564 14.04 -5.85 38.59
CA SER A 564 14.59 -7.17 38.96
C SER A 564 15.12 -7.95 37.75
N HIS A 565 14.47 -7.86 36.58
CA HIS A 565 14.97 -8.50 35.36
C HIS A 565 16.31 -7.91 34.89
N PHE A 566 16.52 -6.60 35.03
CA PHE A 566 17.81 -5.98 34.70
C PHE A 566 18.94 -6.46 35.61
N SER A 567 18.69 -6.48 36.92
CA SER A 567 19.71 -6.80 37.93
C SER A 567 20.03 -8.30 38.07
N GLN A 568 19.06 -9.18 37.74
CA GLN A 568 19.24 -10.63 37.81
C GLN A 568 19.74 -11.24 36.51
N ALA A 569 19.64 -10.53 35.38
CA ALA A 569 20.02 -11.08 34.10
C ALA A 569 21.51 -11.42 34.03
N ASP A 570 21.83 -12.62 33.59
CA ASP A 570 23.20 -13.09 33.34
C ASP A 570 23.55 -13.10 31.84
N VAL A 571 22.53 -13.11 30.98
CA VAL A 571 22.66 -12.93 29.53
C VAL A 571 21.59 -11.96 29.03
N ILE A 572 21.98 -10.93 28.28
CA ILE A 572 21.06 -9.95 27.71
C ILE A 572 21.24 -9.89 26.20
N ILE A 573 20.15 -10.03 25.46
CA ILE A 573 20.12 -9.78 24.01
C ILE A 573 19.31 -8.53 23.74
N VAL A 574 19.98 -7.49 23.27
CA VAL A 574 19.35 -6.27 22.78
C VAL A 574 19.11 -6.43 21.30
N ILE A 575 17.86 -6.35 20.85
CA ILE A 575 17.49 -6.46 19.44
C ILE A 575 16.71 -5.21 19.05
N ASP A 576 17.24 -4.42 18.13
CA ASP A 576 16.54 -3.28 17.55
C ASP A 576 15.98 -2.36 18.67
N SER A 577 16.88 -1.84 19.49
CA SER A 577 16.60 -0.89 20.57
C SER A 577 17.61 0.25 20.54
N ASP A 578 17.13 1.49 20.64
CA ASP A 578 17.97 2.68 20.78
C ASP A 578 18.26 3.00 22.25
N ILE A 579 17.36 2.62 23.17
CA ILE A 579 17.47 2.88 24.62
C ILE A 579 17.09 1.61 25.40
N PRO A 580 17.96 0.59 25.42
CA PRO A 580 17.68 -0.66 26.12
C PRO A 580 17.63 -0.51 27.64
N TRP A 581 18.40 0.41 28.22
CA TRP A 581 18.32 0.76 29.65
C TRP A 581 18.75 2.20 29.91
N LYS A 582 18.36 2.73 31.08
CA LYS A 582 18.88 3.99 31.62
C LYS A 582 19.91 3.69 32.72
N PRO A 583 21.20 4.02 32.54
CA PRO A 583 22.26 3.65 33.49
C PRO A 583 22.00 4.06 34.95
N SER A 584 21.38 5.21 35.18
CA SER A 584 21.09 5.70 36.53
C SER A 584 19.83 5.13 37.20
N ASN A 585 19.01 4.36 36.47
CA ASN A 585 17.74 3.86 36.98
C ASN A 585 17.67 2.32 36.96
N THR A 586 18.00 1.72 35.81
CA THR A 586 17.87 0.27 35.59
C THR A 586 19.12 -0.30 34.93
N PRO A 587 20.32 -0.18 35.54
CA PRO A 587 21.52 -0.75 34.95
C PRO A 587 21.44 -2.29 34.94
N PRO A 588 21.90 -2.95 33.88
CA PRO A 588 22.16 -4.38 33.89
C PRO A 588 23.12 -4.80 35.00
N ASN A 589 23.10 -6.09 35.33
CA ASN A 589 24.15 -6.70 36.15
C ASN A 589 25.51 -6.52 35.46
N GLU A 590 26.52 -6.03 36.18
CA GLU A 590 27.87 -5.78 35.64
C GLU A 590 28.54 -7.04 35.05
N ASN A 591 28.16 -8.22 35.54
CA ASN A 591 28.67 -9.51 35.06
C ASN A 591 27.81 -10.15 33.96
N ALA A 592 26.71 -9.49 33.53
CA ALA A 592 25.86 -10.01 32.46
C ALA A 592 26.61 -10.02 31.12
N LYS A 593 26.53 -11.12 30.38
CA LYS A 593 26.98 -11.16 28.97
C LYS A 593 25.94 -10.47 28.10
N VAL A 594 26.34 -9.42 27.37
CA VAL A 594 25.44 -8.58 26.58
C VAL A 594 25.75 -8.73 25.09
N PHE A 595 24.69 -8.95 24.31
CA PHE A 595 24.71 -9.09 22.85
C PHE A 595 23.82 -8.02 22.24
N ILE A 596 24.39 -7.13 21.42
CA ILE A 596 23.66 -6.01 20.79
C ILE A 596 23.51 -6.28 19.30
N LEU A 597 22.27 -6.42 18.85
CA LEU A 597 21.89 -6.69 17.46
C LEU A 597 21.02 -5.53 16.94
N ASP A 598 21.45 -4.87 15.86
CA ASP A 598 20.66 -3.83 15.19
C ASP A 598 20.86 -3.91 13.68
N SER A 599 19.78 -3.80 12.90
CA SER A 599 19.86 -3.96 11.44
C SER A 599 20.69 -2.89 10.72
N GLY A 600 20.89 -1.72 11.33
CA GLY A 600 21.50 -0.57 10.67
C GLY A 600 22.60 0.12 11.48
N ASP A 601 22.27 0.62 12.66
CA ASP A 601 23.18 1.49 13.44
C ASP A 601 23.33 0.98 14.88
N PRO A 602 24.04 -0.15 15.10
CA PRO A 602 24.22 -0.72 16.44
C PRO A 602 25.04 0.19 17.38
N LEU A 603 25.81 1.15 16.83
CA LEU A 603 26.60 2.12 17.60
C LEU A 603 25.87 3.47 17.81
N LYS A 604 24.69 3.64 17.20
CA LYS A 604 23.89 4.87 17.24
C LYS A 604 24.70 6.10 16.83
N VAL A 605 25.50 6.01 15.77
CA VAL A 605 26.38 7.09 15.27
C VAL A 605 25.63 8.35 14.86
N SER A 606 24.31 8.25 14.64
CA SER A 606 23.42 9.38 14.36
C SER A 606 22.99 10.16 15.62
N VAL A 607 23.45 9.79 16.82
CA VAL A 607 23.14 10.47 18.09
C VAL A 607 24.44 11.02 18.70
N ALA A 608 24.46 12.30 19.10
CA ALA A 608 25.68 12.99 19.53
C ALA A 608 26.35 12.37 20.77
N ILE A 609 25.55 11.95 21.74
CA ILE A 609 25.99 11.22 22.94
C ILE A 609 25.70 9.72 22.73
N GLY A 610 25.60 9.23 21.49
CA GLY A 610 25.50 7.82 21.07
C GLY A 610 24.74 6.85 21.99
N SER A 611 25.10 5.57 21.89
CA SER A 611 24.83 4.54 22.91
C SER A 611 26.12 4.09 23.59
N TRP A 612 27.19 4.91 23.56
CA TRP A 612 28.52 4.61 24.11
C TRP A 612 28.42 3.99 25.51
N GLU A 613 27.71 4.58 26.48
CA GLU A 613 27.56 3.96 27.81
C GLU A 613 26.91 2.57 27.78
N MET A 614 26.03 2.28 26.81
CA MET A 614 25.39 0.96 26.67
C MET A 614 26.34 -0.04 25.99
N SER A 615 27.04 0.36 24.93
CA SER A 615 28.04 -0.46 24.23
C SER A 615 29.35 -0.61 25.00
N LEU A 616 29.57 0.20 26.03
CA LEU A 616 30.71 0.15 26.96
C LEU A 616 30.39 -0.59 28.26
N HIS A 617 29.21 -1.18 28.39
CA HIS A 617 28.92 -2.07 29.51
C HIS A 617 29.98 -3.20 29.54
N ALA A 618 30.52 -3.49 30.73
CA ALA A 618 31.70 -4.34 30.88
C ALA A 618 31.53 -5.76 30.30
N GLY A 619 30.29 -6.28 30.33
CA GLY A 619 29.96 -7.59 29.77
C GLY A 619 29.49 -7.59 28.31
N VAL A 620 29.67 -6.53 27.52
CA VAL A 620 29.36 -6.58 26.07
C VAL A 620 30.31 -7.55 25.37
N GLU A 621 29.74 -8.66 24.90
CA GLU A 621 30.46 -9.71 24.17
C GLU A 621 30.44 -9.44 22.66
N ILE A 622 29.29 -8.98 22.14
CA ILE A 622 29.06 -8.81 20.71
C ILE A 622 28.24 -7.55 20.43
N VAL A 623 28.69 -6.77 19.44
CA VAL A 623 27.93 -5.69 18.81
C VAL A 623 27.86 -5.98 17.31
N ALA A 624 26.70 -6.40 16.82
CA ALA A 624 26.52 -6.85 15.45
C ALA A 624 25.51 -5.97 14.69
N ARG A 625 25.90 -5.58 13.47
CA ARG A 625 24.95 -5.07 12.48
C ARG A 625 24.27 -6.26 11.82
N ALA A 626 23.11 -6.67 12.34
CA ALA A 626 22.37 -7.84 11.86
C ALA A 626 20.87 -7.55 11.82
N ASP A 627 20.21 -7.98 10.75
CA ASP A 627 18.76 -7.92 10.62
C ASP A 627 18.12 -8.86 11.65
N ALA A 628 17.11 -8.36 12.36
CA ALA A 628 16.48 -9.08 13.47
C ALA A 628 15.86 -10.41 13.04
N GLU A 629 15.14 -10.43 11.90
CA GLU A 629 14.52 -11.66 11.39
C GLU A 629 15.58 -12.72 11.04
N THR A 630 16.62 -12.30 10.33
CA THR A 630 17.72 -13.16 9.90
C THR A 630 18.48 -13.71 11.11
N ALA A 631 18.89 -12.82 12.03
CA ALA A 631 19.62 -13.20 13.23
C ALA A 631 18.82 -14.17 14.11
N LEU A 632 17.53 -13.89 14.35
CA LEU A 632 16.68 -14.77 15.16
C LEU A 632 16.54 -16.16 14.54
N LYS A 633 16.35 -16.27 13.21
CA LYS A 633 16.32 -17.57 12.53
C LYS A 633 17.64 -18.32 12.67
N GLN A 634 18.78 -17.65 12.49
CA GLN A 634 20.10 -18.28 12.68
C GLN A 634 20.31 -18.81 14.10
N ILE A 635 19.83 -18.06 15.10
CA ILE A 635 19.90 -18.47 16.51
C ILE A 635 19.03 -19.71 16.72
N ILE A 636 17.78 -19.68 16.26
CA ILE A 636 16.82 -20.79 16.39
C ILE A 636 17.33 -22.07 15.71
N ASP A 637 17.85 -21.95 14.48
CA ASP A 637 18.37 -23.07 13.69
C ASP A 637 19.59 -23.73 14.35
N ALA A 638 20.34 -22.96 15.16
CA ALA A 638 21.50 -23.44 15.90
C ALA A 638 21.16 -24.02 17.28
N LEU A 639 19.90 -23.96 17.74
CA LEU A 639 19.49 -24.55 19.02
C LEU A 639 19.41 -26.09 18.94
N PRO A 640 19.79 -26.82 20.01
CA PRO A 640 19.59 -28.25 20.07
C PRO A 640 18.10 -28.61 20.21
N ALA A 641 17.70 -29.72 19.60
CA ALA A 641 16.28 -30.09 19.42
C ALA A 641 15.48 -30.28 20.72
N HIS A 642 16.12 -30.66 21.84
CA HIS A 642 15.46 -31.00 23.10
C HIS A 642 15.65 -29.95 24.21
N GLU A 643 16.22 -28.77 23.91
CA GLU A 643 16.51 -27.79 24.96
C GLU A 643 15.25 -27.28 25.67
N SER A 644 14.14 -27.15 24.94
CA SER A 644 12.85 -26.74 25.50
C SER A 644 12.31 -27.67 26.58
N GLU A 645 12.81 -28.90 26.67
CA GLU A 645 12.41 -29.91 27.66
C GLU A 645 13.31 -29.91 28.91
N SER A 646 14.38 -29.11 28.92
CA SER A 646 15.27 -29.03 30.08
C SER A 646 14.52 -28.56 31.31
N VAL A 647 14.88 -29.11 32.47
CA VAL A 647 14.22 -28.78 33.76
C VAL A 647 14.37 -27.29 34.05
N LYS A 648 15.53 -26.70 33.70
CA LYS A 648 15.83 -25.28 33.83
C LYS A 648 14.86 -24.41 33.03
N VAL A 649 14.70 -24.70 31.73
CA VAL A 649 13.81 -23.92 30.85
C VAL A 649 12.35 -24.02 31.30
N ARG A 650 11.87 -25.22 31.65
CA ARG A 650 10.50 -25.41 32.15
C ARG A 650 10.23 -24.66 33.46
N SER A 651 11.12 -24.80 34.44
CA SER A 651 10.98 -24.10 35.72
C SER A 651 11.01 -22.58 35.56
N ARG A 652 11.85 -22.06 34.65
CA ARG A 652 11.88 -20.64 34.30
C ARG A 652 10.56 -20.21 33.66
N GLY A 653 10.05 -20.99 32.70
CA GLY A 653 8.79 -20.75 32.03
C GLY A 653 7.59 -20.67 32.99
N ASP A 654 7.48 -21.60 33.93
CA ASP A 654 6.40 -21.61 34.92
C ASP A 654 6.42 -20.34 35.79
N LYS A 655 7.62 -19.92 36.23
CA LYS A 655 7.81 -18.69 37.01
C LYS A 655 7.41 -17.44 36.22
N LEU A 656 7.87 -17.33 34.97
CA LEU A 656 7.56 -16.19 34.11
C LEU A 656 6.06 -16.09 33.82
N LYS A 657 5.41 -17.23 33.59
CA LYS A 657 3.96 -17.28 33.40
C LYS A 657 3.22 -16.81 34.65
N GLU A 658 3.63 -17.25 35.84
CA GLU A 658 3.04 -16.77 37.09
C GLU A 658 3.22 -15.26 37.29
N GLU A 659 4.41 -14.72 36.97
CA GLU A 659 4.71 -13.28 36.99
C GLU A 659 3.83 -12.51 36.00
N HIS A 660 3.66 -13.02 34.78
CA HIS A 660 2.82 -12.45 33.74
C HIS A 660 1.34 -12.48 34.15
N ASP A 661 0.83 -13.61 34.64
CA ASP A 661 -0.57 -13.75 35.08
C ASP A 661 -0.88 -12.78 36.22
N LYS A 662 0.05 -12.57 37.16
CA LYS A 662 -0.07 -11.54 38.22
C LYS A 662 -0.13 -10.12 37.68
N TRP A 663 0.70 -9.81 36.67
CA TRP A 663 0.67 -8.51 36.02
C TRP A 663 -0.66 -8.28 35.29
N MET A 664 -1.12 -9.27 34.51
CA MET A 664 -2.41 -9.21 33.82
C MET A 664 -3.57 -9.04 34.80
N ALA A 665 -3.58 -9.77 35.92
CA ALA A 665 -4.58 -9.61 36.97
C ALA A 665 -4.56 -8.21 37.62
N THR A 666 -3.37 -7.58 37.71
CA THR A 666 -3.24 -6.19 38.19
C THR A 666 -3.88 -5.21 37.21
N LEU A 667 -3.64 -5.38 35.90
CA LEU A 667 -4.28 -4.58 34.86
C LEU A 667 -5.80 -4.78 34.85
N ASP A 668 -6.28 -6.02 34.90
CA ASP A 668 -7.71 -6.33 34.96
C ASP A 668 -8.39 -5.71 36.19
N SER A 669 -7.74 -5.79 37.34
CA SER A 669 -8.22 -5.15 38.58
C SER A 669 -8.29 -3.63 38.43
N ALA A 670 -7.27 -3.01 37.81
CA ALA A 670 -7.28 -1.59 37.53
C ALA A 670 -8.40 -1.18 36.57
N GLU A 671 -8.71 -2.01 35.56
CA GLU A 671 -9.82 -1.77 34.62
C GLU A 671 -11.19 -1.88 35.30
N VAL A 672 -11.38 -2.87 36.19
CA VAL A 672 -12.60 -3.02 37.01
C VAL A 672 -12.79 -1.83 37.95
N GLN A 673 -11.74 -1.46 38.69
CA GLN A 673 -11.76 -0.31 39.59
C GLN A 673 -12.02 0.98 38.83
N ALA A 674 -11.39 1.15 37.66
CA ALA A 674 -11.63 2.28 36.79
C ALA A 674 -13.11 2.33 36.43
N ARG A 675 -13.72 1.24 35.91
CA ARG A 675 -15.16 1.20 35.56
C ARG A 675 -16.10 1.50 36.73
N ALA A 676 -15.75 1.09 37.95
CA ALA A 676 -16.59 1.31 39.14
C ALA A 676 -16.45 2.71 39.77
N GLY A 677 -15.39 3.46 39.46
CA GLY A 677 -15.14 4.77 40.06
C GLY A 677 -16.09 5.87 39.58
N THR A 678 -16.41 6.82 40.46
CA THR A 678 -17.40 7.91 40.23
C THR A 678 -16.76 9.31 40.05
N GLY A 679 -15.51 9.38 39.56
CA GLY A 679 -14.72 10.62 39.43
C GLY A 679 -14.43 11.06 37.99
N SER A 680 -13.31 11.77 37.78
CA SER A 680 -12.82 12.18 36.45
C SER A 680 -12.46 10.97 35.57
N MET A 681 -12.47 11.16 34.24
CA MET A 681 -12.12 10.11 33.30
C MET A 681 -10.64 9.78 33.41
N THR A 682 -10.32 8.49 33.55
CA THR A 682 -8.93 8.01 33.59
C THR A 682 -8.56 7.35 32.26
N VAL A 683 -7.27 7.35 31.91
CA VAL A 683 -6.78 6.67 30.69
C VAL A 683 -7.05 5.16 30.72
N PRO A 684 -6.85 4.43 31.84
CA PRO A 684 -7.25 3.02 31.94
C PRO A 684 -8.72 2.78 31.59
N TYR A 685 -9.63 3.58 32.14
CA TYR A 685 -11.05 3.48 31.81
C TYR A 685 -11.30 3.69 30.31
N LEU A 686 -10.78 4.79 29.77
CA LEU A 686 -11.04 5.19 28.40
C LEU A 686 -10.47 4.19 27.39
N MET A 687 -9.25 3.68 27.60
CA MET A 687 -8.64 2.66 26.74
C MET A 687 -9.39 1.32 26.84
N THR A 688 -9.89 0.95 28.02
CA THR A 688 -10.70 -0.26 28.21
C THR A 688 -12.03 -0.17 27.47
N VAL A 689 -12.72 0.97 27.56
CA VAL A 689 -13.98 1.19 26.82
C VAL A 689 -13.70 1.17 25.31
N LEU A 690 -12.63 1.85 24.86
CA LEU A 690 -12.22 1.83 23.45
C LEU A 690 -11.95 0.41 22.96
N ARG A 691 -11.12 -0.37 23.67
CA ARG A 691 -10.82 -1.78 23.37
C ARG A 691 -12.08 -2.63 23.30
N SER A 692 -13.04 -2.40 24.20
CA SER A 692 -14.33 -3.09 24.22
C SER A 692 -15.19 -2.75 23.01
N VAL A 693 -15.31 -1.47 22.67
CA VAL A 693 -16.12 -0.97 21.53
C VAL A 693 -15.56 -1.45 20.20
N THR A 694 -14.24 -1.61 20.09
CA THR A 694 -13.57 -2.05 18.86
C THR A 694 -13.17 -3.53 18.85
N SER A 695 -13.64 -4.33 19.81
CA SER A 695 -13.22 -5.72 20.02
C SER A 695 -13.48 -6.65 18.83
N THR A 696 -14.48 -6.34 18.00
CA THR A 696 -14.82 -7.11 16.79
C THR A 696 -14.13 -6.59 15.53
N LEU A 697 -13.28 -5.56 15.65
CA LEU A 697 -12.65 -4.87 14.54
C LEU A 697 -11.14 -5.11 14.57
N ARG A 698 -10.54 -5.29 13.39
CA ARG A 698 -9.09 -5.27 13.24
C ARG A 698 -8.60 -3.82 13.22
N THR A 699 -7.97 -3.34 14.28
CA THR A 699 -7.63 -1.92 14.44
C THR A 699 -6.14 -1.63 14.22
N LEU A 700 -5.86 -0.40 13.75
CA LEU A 700 -4.54 0.22 13.79
C LEU A 700 -4.60 1.47 14.67
N THR A 701 -3.85 1.46 15.78
CA THR A 701 -3.71 2.60 16.68
C THR A 701 -2.38 3.33 16.45
N LEU A 702 -2.46 4.63 16.15
CA LEU A 702 -1.32 5.53 16.18
C LEU A 702 -1.29 6.20 17.55
N ASN A 703 -0.31 5.89 18.37
CA ASN A 703 -0.21 6.36 19.74
C ASN A 703 0.76 7.55 19.85
N GLU A 704 0.27 8.69 20.33
CA GLU A 704 1.01 9.89 20.66
C GLU A 704 0.48 10.53 21.97
N GLY A 705 0.02 9.69 22.89
CA GLY A 705 -0.38 10.08 24.23
C GLY A 705 0.82 10.20 25.17
N ILE A 706 1.70 11.19 24.97
CA ILE A 706 3.06 11.26 25.54
C ILE A 706 3.16 10.94 27.04
N SER A 707 2.39 11.63 27.88
CA SER A 707 2.41 11.44 29.34
C SER A 707 1.69 10.16 29.80
N ASN A 708 1.02 9.47 28.88
CA ASN A 708 0.22 8.27 29.11
C ASN A 708 0.68 7.10 28.22
N TYR A 709 1.86 7.17 27.60
CA TYR A 709 2.37 6.14 26.70
C TYR A 709 2.24 4.72 27.29
N PRO A 710 2.74 4.45 28.53
CA PRO A 710 2.61 3.12 29.15
C PRO A 710 1.13 2.69 29.27
N LEU A 711 0.27 3.56 29.80
CA LEU A 711 -1.14 3.24 30.04
C LEU A 711 -1.91 2.94 28.75
N VAL A 712 -1.59 3.64 27.65
CA VAL A 712 -2.20 3.35 26.35
C VAL A 712 -1.81 1.96 25.86
N TRP A 713 -0.53 1.56 25.99
CA TRP A 713 -0.08 0.20 25.65
C TRP A 713 -0.74 -0.85 26.54
N GLU A 714 -0.71 -0.65 27.86
CA GLU A 714 -1.18 -1.61 28.87
C GLU A 714 -2.69 -1.86 28.82
N HIS A 715 -3.47 -0.85 28.45
CA HIS A 715 -4.94 -0.96 28.42
C HIS A 715 -5.52 -1.10 27.01
N LEU A 716 -4.75 -0.90 25.93
CA LEU A 716 -5.17 -1.35 24.59
C LEU A 716 -4.74 -2.79 24.29
N ARG A 717 -3.67 -3.29 24.92
CA ARG A 717 -3.21 -4.68 24.81
C ARG A 717 -3.06 -5.17 23.35
N PRO A 718 -2.25 -4.49 22.51
CA PRO A 718 -2.15 -4.84 21.11
C PRO A 718 -1.52 -6.23 20.90
N GLN A 719 -2.20 -7.10 20.15
CA GLN A 719 -1.78 -8.50 19.96
C GLN A 719 -1.01 -8.75 18.66
N GLU A 720 -1.23 -7.92 17.63
CA GLU A 720 -0.72 -8.20 16.29
C GLU A 720 0.38 -7.21 15.86
N ALA A 721 1.38 -7.73 15.14
CA ALA A 721 2.44 -6.91 14.57
C ALA A 721 1.86 -5.82 13.65
N GLY A 722 2.14 -4.56 14.00
CA GLY A 722 1.63 -3.40 13.31
C GLY A 722 0.18 -3.03 13.62
N SER A 723 -0.46 -3.54 14.68
CA SER A 723 -1.74 -3.01 15.17
C SER A 723 -1.58 -1.75 16.03
N MET A 724 -0.34 -1.41 16.44
CA MET A 724 0.00 -0.16 17.09
C MET A 724 1.34 0.39 16.59
N LEU A 725 1.38 1.71 16.34
CA LEU A 725 2.54 2.44 15.83
C LEU A 725 2.74 3.74 16.64
N THR A 726 4.00 4.18 16.75
CA THR A 726 4.35 5.53 17.20
C THR A 726 5.23 6.23 16.16
N SER A 727 5.55 7.51 16.38
CA SER A 727 6.42 8.29 15.49
C SER A 727 7.86 7.75 15.44
N GLY A 728 8.28 6.98 16.44
CA GLY A 728 9.68 6.55 16.62
C GLY A 728 10.66 7.68 16.98
N GLY A 729 10.21 8.94 17.04
CA GLY A 729 11.01 10.11 17.38
C GLY A 729 10.39 10.94 18.51
N ALA A 730 11.03 12.06 18.84
CA ALA A 730 10.65 12.90 19.98
C ALA A 730 9.82 14.14 19.61
N SER A 731 9.64 14.43 18.31
CA SER A 731 8.80 15.57 17.91
C SER A 731 7.33 15.22 18.03
N LEU A 732 6.55 16.15 18.58
CA LEU A 732 5.10 16.03 18.68
C LEU A 732 4.42 16.41 17.36
N GLY A 733 3.16 15.98 17.18
CA GLY A 733 2.30 16.33 16.06
C GLY A 733 2.27 15.33 14.90
N TRP A 734 2.76 14.10 15.10
CA TRP A 734 2.84 13.10 14.04
C TRP A 734 1.50 12.41 13.73
N SER A 735 0.77 12.00 14.77
CA SER A 735 -0.31 10.99 14.68
C SER A 735 -1.48 11.40 13.80
N LEU A 736 -1.87 12.68 13.81
CA LEU A 736 -3.03 13.18 13.04
C LEU A 736 -2.84 12.92 11.53
N ALA A 737 -1.77 13.48 10.96
CA ALA A 737 -1.46 13.35 9.55
C ALA A 737 -0.96 11.94 9.18
N ALA A 738 -0.17 11.30 10.07
CA ALA A 738 0.27 9.93 9.87
C ALA A 738 -0.90 8.95 9.78
N SER A 739 -1.98 9.20 10.52
CA SER A 739 -3.18 8.37 10.41
C SER A 739 -3.76 8.46 9.00
N ALA A 740 -3.88 9.67 8.42
CA ALA A 740 -4.39 9.85 7.07
C ALA A 740 -3.50 9.13 6.02
N GLY A 741 -2.19 9.20 6.20
CA GLY A 741 -1.23 8.43 5.41
C GLY A 741 -1.40 6.91 5.53
N ALA A 742 -1.57 6.42 6.75
CA ALA A 742 -1.86 5.01 7.04
C ALA A 742 -3.19 4.54 6.40
N HIS A 743 -4.17 5.44 6.30
CA HIS A 743 -5.41 5.13 5.58
C HIS A 743 -5.20 5.02 4.08
N LEU A 744 -4.48 5.97 3.48
CA LEU A 744 -4.16 5.93 2.05
C LEU A 744 -3.38 4.66 1.67
N ALA A 745 -2.54 4.16 2.58
CA ALA A 745 -1.84 2.89 2.40
C ALA A 745 -2.79 1.70 2.17
N LEU A 746 -4.00 1.69 2.76
CA LEU A 746 -4.99 0.62 2.57
C LEU A 746 -5.46 0.52 1.11
N GLY A 747 -5.49 1.64 0.38
CA GLY A 747 -5.85 1.67 -1.04
C GLY A 747 -4.79 1.08 -1.97
N THR A 748 -3.62 0.72 -1.43
CA THR A 748 -2.47 0.19 -2.21
C THR A 748 -2.26 -1.31 -2.07
N GLN A 749 -3.11 -1.97 -1.28
CA GLN A 749 -3.14 -3.42 -1.17
C GLN A 749 -3.68 -4.03 -2.46
N LYS A 750 -3.17 -5.21 -2.85
CA LYS A 750 -3.62 -5.85 -4.09
C LYS A 750 -5.07 -6.33 -3.97
N GLU A 751 -5.82 -6.27 -5.06
CA GLU A 751 -7.15 -6.86 -5.13
C GLU A 751 -7.09 -8.36 -4.77
N GLY A 752 -7.82 -8.77 -3.73
CA GLY A 752 -7.77 -10.13 -3.17
C GLY A 752 -6.91 -10.30 -1.91
N GLU A 753 -6.07 -9.32 -1.56
CA GLU A 753 -5.48 -9.24 -0.21
C GLU A 753 -6.53 -8.69 0.76
N ALA A 754 -6.70 -9.32 1.92
CA ALA A 754 -7.61 -8.81 2.94
C ALA A 754 -7.20 -7.38 3.33
N LYS A 755 -8.17 -6.46 3.42
CA LYS A 755 -7.92 -5.12 4.00
C LYS A 755 -7.35 -5.32 5.39
N ASN A 756 -6.16 -4.76 5.64
CA ASN A 756 -5.42 -5.06 6.85
C ASN A 756 -6.04 -4.46 8.12
N TYR A 757 -6.91 -3.46 8.01
CA TYR A 757 -7.56 -2.84 9.17
C TYR A 757 -8.99 -2.40 8.83
N ASP A 758 -9.89 -2.63 9.79
CA ASP A 758 -11.27 -2.17 9.81
C ASP A 758 -11.39 -0.70 10.23
N LEU A 759 -10.48 -0.24 11.09
CA LEU A 759 -10.51 1.07 11.72
C LEU A 759 -9.09 1.54 12.02
N ILE A 760 -8.77 2.76 11.59
CA ILE A 760 -7.54 3.46 11.97
C ILE A 760 -7.91 4.57 12.96
N MET A 761 -7.19 4.61 14.08
CA MET A 761 -7.40 5.55 15.16
C MET A 761 -6.09 6.21 15.59
N ALA A 762 -6.12 7.51 15.85
CA ALA A 762 -5.06 8.22 16.55
C ALA A 762 -5.46 8.42 18.02
N VAL A 763 -4.61 8.02 18.97
CA VAL A 763 -4.73 8.34 20.40
C VAL A 763 -3.67 9.39 20.71
N VAL A 764 -4.09 10.62 20.99
CA VAL A 764 -3.22 11.80 21.00
C VAL A 764 -3.46 12.66 22.23
N GLY A 765 -2.41 13.21 22.84
CA GLY A 765 -2.58 14.23 23.88
C GLY A 765 -3.07 15.56 23.30
N ASP A 766 -3.82 16.35 24.06
CA ASP A 766 -4.26 17.71 23.68
C ASP A 766 -3.12 18.62 23.18
N GLY A 767 -1.96 18.63 23.85
CA GLY A 767 -0.80 19.38 23.38
C GLY A 767 -0.24 18.86 22.05
N SER A 768 -0.09 17.53 21.93
CA SER A 768 0.36 16.89 20.67
C SER A 768 -0.61 17.13 19.52
N TYR A 769 -1.91 17.21 19.81
CA TYR A 769 -2.95 17.51 18.83
C TYR A 769 -2.73 18.89 18.19
N LEU A 770 -2.40 19.91 18.99
CA LEU A 770 -2.10 21.26 18.49
C LEU A 770 -0.83 21.29 17.62
N PHE A 771 0.23 20.58 18.03
CA PHE A 771 1.45 20.45 17.22
C PHE A 771 1.21 19.75 15.88
N GLY A 772 0.18 18.91 15.78
CA GLY A 772 -0.18 18.20 14.55
C GLY A 772 -0.82 19.06 13.46
N VAL A 773 -0.84 20.39 13.61
CA VAL A 773 -1.45 21.36 12.68
C VAL A 773 -2.86 20.91 12.30
N PRO A 774 -3.79 20.80 13.27
CA PRO A 774 -5.04 20.07 13.10
C PRO A 774 -5.90 20.64 11.96
N SER A 775 -5.86 21.95 11.74
CA SER A 775 -6.55 22.57 10.58
C SER A 775 -6.10 21.97 9.24
N SER A 776 -4.79 21.84 9.02
CA SER A 776 -4.23 21.24 7.80
C SER A 776 -4.40 19.72 7.79
N ALA A 777 -4.14 19.04 8.92
CA ALA A 777 -4.25 17.59 9.02
C ALA A 777 -5.68 17.11 8.74
N PHE A 778 -6.70 17.75 9.31
CA PHE A 778 -8.10 17.39 9.06
C PHE A 778 -8.60 17.81 7.69
N TRP A 779 -8.10 18.91 7.13
CA TRP A 779 -8.40 19.26 5.73
C TRP A 779 -7.94 18.15 4.77
N VAL A 780 -6.74 17.60 4.98
CA VAL A 780 -6.24 16.42 4.24
C VAL A 780 -7.07 15.17 4.58
N SER A 781 -7.41 14.99 5.85
CA SER A 781 -8.22 13.87 6.37
C SER A 781 -9.71 13.97 6.02
N ARG A 782 -10.19 15.03 5.34
CA ARG A 782 -11.56 15.09 4.75
C ARG A 782 -11.82 13.90 3.81
N ARG A 783 -10.77 13.20 3.44
CA ARG A 783 -10.87 11.97 2.69
C ARG A 783 -11.04 10.76 3.62
N TYR A 784 -10.45 10.69 4.83
CA TYR A 784 -10.44 9.51 5.74
C TYR A 784 -9.98 9.80 7.22
N ASN A 785 -10.54 9.12 8.28
CA ASN A 785 -9.98 8.75 9.65
C ASN A 785 -10.65 9.15 11.01
N THR A 786 -10.26 8.51 12.13
CA THR A 786 -10.71 8.76 13.54
C THR A 786 -9.59 9.28 14.46
N ALA A 787 -9.88 10.23 15.37
CA ALA A 787 -8.96 10.70 16.41
C ALA A 787 -9.60 10.75 17.82
N ILE A 788 -8.85 10.35 18.84
CA ILE A 788 -9.24 10.33 20.25
C ILE A 788 -8.23 11.16 21.04
N ILE A 789 -8.70 12.21 21.68
CA ILE A 789 -7.86 13.20 22.37
C ILE A 789 -7.90 12.95 23.88
N LEU A 790 -6.71 12.81 24.47
CA LEU A 790 -6.49 12.72 25.91
C LEU A 790 -6.26 14.14 26.45
N ASN A 791 -7.33 14.79 26.90
CA ASN A 791 -7.33 16.21 27.25
C ASN A 791 -7.20 16.40 28.77
N ASN A 792 -6.02 16.79 29.23
CA ASN A 792 -5.76 17.13 30.63
C ASN A 792 -5.52 18.64 30.83
N GLY A 793 -5.75 19.45 29.79
CA GLY A 793 -5.72 20.91 29.83
C GLY A 793 -4.34 21.53 29.68
N GLY A 794 -3.30 20.78 29.31
CA GLY A 794 -1.95 21.31 29.18
C GLY A 794 -0.83 20.29 29.05
N TRP A 795 0.41 20.77 29.13
CA TRP A 795 1.58 19.91 29.04
C TRP A 795 1.94 19.25 30.38
N LYS A 796 1.44 18.04 30.60
CA LYS A 796 1.84 17.19 31.74
C LYS A 796 3.32 16.79 31.71
N SER A 797 3.87 16.49 30.53
CA SER A 797 5.24 15.95 30.41
C SER A 797 6.33 16.92 30.91
N PRO A 798 6.34 18.21 30.53
CA PRO A 798 7.23 19.21 31.14
C PRO A 798 7.08 19.33 32.66
N LYS A 799 5.87 19.27 33.21
CA LYS A 799 5.64 19.23 34.67
C LYS A 799 6.31 18.01 35.31
N LEU A 800 6.12 16.82 34.73
CA LEU A 800 6.76 15.59 35.21
C LEU A 800 8.30 15.65 35.11
N SER A 801 8.83 16.19 34.02
CA SER A 801 10.28 16.41 33.86
C SER A 801 10.83 17.38 34.90
N MET A 802 10.11 18.48 35.17
CA MET A 802 10.47 19.44 36.21
C MET A 802 10.47 18.76 37.59
N LEU A 803 9.45 17.97 37.92
CA LEU A 803 9.40 17.21 39.18
C LEU A 803 10.52 16.19 39.30
N GLY A 804 10.92 15.56 38.18
CA GLY A 804 12.06 14.64 38.15
C GLY A 804 13.40 15.29 38.47
N VAL A 805 13.56 16.60 38.21
CA VAL A 805 14.80 17.36 38.47
C VAL A 805 14.72 18.17 39.76
N HIS A 806 13.55 18.73 40.06
CA HIS A 806 13.29 19.63 41.19
C HIS A 806 12.13 19.13 42.06
N PRO A 807 12.22 17.92 42.64
CA PRO A 807 11.11 17.31 43.40
C PRO A 807 10.69 18.10 44.64
N THR A 808 11.56 18.98 45.15
CA THR A 808 11.31 19.86 46.31
C THR A 808 11.51 21.35 46.00
N GLY A 809 11.72 21.69 44.72
CA GLY A 809 11.95 23.07 44.26
C GLY A 809 10.68 23.90 44.21
N TYR A 810 10.77 25.18 43.82
CA TYR A 810 9.61 26.08 43.76
C TYR A 810 8.49 25.54 42.87
N GLY A 811 8.82 25.01 41.69
CA GLY A 811 7.84 24.44 40.78
C GLY A 811 7.06 23.24 41.34
N SER A 812 7.68 22.44 42.22
CA SER A 812 7.02 21.28 42.86
C SER A 812 5.86 21.67 43.80
N ARG A 813 5.83 22.93 44.24
CA ARG A 813 4.81 23.47 45.15
C ARG A 813 3.67 24.16 44.40
N SER A 814 3.76 24.26 43.08
CA SER A 814 2.73 24.89 42.29
C SER A 814 1.42 24.12 42.40
N THR A 815 0.33 24.87 42.50
CA THR A 815 -1.02 24.33 42.70
C THR A 815 -1.85 24.28 41.41
N SER A 816 -1.32 24.83 40.30
CA SER A 816 -2.02 24.88 39.01
C SER A 816 -1.09 24.80 37.80
N ALA A 817 -1.64 24.46 36.64
CA ALA A 817 -0.93 24.46 35.37
C ALA A 817 -0.46 25.87 34.95
N ASP A 818 -1.20 26.90 35.34
CA ASP A 818 -0.98 28.28 34.88
C ASP A 818 0.15 28.97 35.65
N GLU A 819 0.29 28.67 36.96
CA GLU A 819 1.47 29.06 37.73
C GLU A 819 2.78 28.50 37.14
N LEU A 820 2.72 27.33 36.48
CA LEU A 820 3.85 26.70 35.80
C LEU A 820 3.95 27.09 34.32
N SER A 821 3.01 27.86 33.78
CA SER A 821 2.89 28.17 32.34
C SER A 821 2.87 26.92 31.45
N VAL A 822 2.23 25.84 31.92
CA VAL A 822 2.04 24.60 31.15
C VAL A 822 0.57 24.35 30.79
N GLY A 823 -0.35 25.17 31.29
CA GLY A 823 -1.77 25.15 30.92
C GLY A 823 -2.03 25.78 29.55
N PHE A 824 -3.12 25.38 28.90
CA PHE A 824 -3.58 25.98 27.64
C PHE A 824 -4.78 26.92 27.80
N GLY A 825 -5.24 27.15 29.02
CA GLY A 825 -6.30 28.11 29.29
C GLY A 825 -5.75 29.53 29.38
N PHE A 826 -6.41 30.50 28.74
CA PHE A 826 -6.03 31.92 28.90
C PHE A 826 -6.50 32.50 30.26
N ASP A 827 -7.62 32.02 30.80
CA ASP A 827 -8.19 32.41 32.11
C ASP A 827 -8.92 31.22 32.80
N HIS A 828 -8.29 30.04 32.86
CA HIS A 828 -8.81 28.77 33.44
C HIS A 828 -10.09 28.15 32.80
N GLU A 829 -10.90 28.93 32.07
CA GLU A 829 -12.17 28.50 31.46
C GLU A 829 -12.12 28.45 29.91
N GLU A 830 -11.29 29.28 29.27
CA GLU A 830 -11.17 29.34 27.81
C GLU A 830 -10.12 28.34 27.28
N LYS A 831 -10.56 27.13 26.92
CA LYS A 831 -9.75 26.08 26.29
C LYS A 831 -10.03 26.01 24.77
N PRO A 832 -9.06 25.60 23.93
CA PRO A 832 -9.34 25.29 22.53
C PRO A 832 -10.47 24.24 22.43
N ASP A 833 -11.44 24.47 21.55
CA ASP A 833 -12.40 23.43 21.19
C ASP A 833 -11.77 22.47 20.18
N TYR A 834 -11.04 21.49 20.71
CA TYR A 834 -10.25 20.56 19.90
C TYR A 834 -11.10 19.84 18.86
N ALA A 835 -12.27 19.34 19.23
CA ALA A 835 -13.16 18.64 18.33
C ALA A 835 -13.71 19.57 17.24
N GLN A 836 -14.10 20.81 17.59
CA GLN A 836 -14.62 21.76 16.59
C GLN A 836 -13.55 22.29 15.63
N ILE A 837 -12.27 22.28 15.99
CA ILE A 837 -11.19 22.57 15.02
C ILE A 837 -11.28 21.62 13.83
N ALA A 838 -11.47 20.31 14.07
CA ALA A 838 -11.60 19.32 13.01
C ALA A 838 -12.89 19.50 12.18
N VAL A 839 -14.00 19.80 12.85
CA VAL A 839 -15.30 20.11 12.19
C VAL A 839 -15.15 21.33 11.27
N ALA A 840 -14.59 22.42 11.78
CA ALA A 840 -14.38 23.65 11.02
C ALA A 840 -13.42 23.45 9.85
N ALA A 841 -12.28 22.79 10.08
CA ALA A 841 -11.26 22.50 9.06
C ALA A 841 -11.80 21.68 7.88
N THR A 842 -12.86 20.90 8.12
CA THR A 842 -13.50 20.04 7.11
C THR A 842 -14.84 20.61 6.60
N ALA A 843 -15.15 21.87 6.92
CA ALA A 843 -16.40 22.55 6.56
C ALA A 843 -17.65 21.78 7.02
N GLY A 844 -17.64 21.28 8.27
CA GLY A 844 -18.74 20.53 8.88
C GLY A 844 -18.78 19.04 8.53
N TRP A 845 -17.83 18.54 7.74
CA TRP A 845 -17.83 17.14 7.31
C TRP A 845 -17.38 16.18 8.42
N ALA A 846 -16.34 16.50 9.17
CA ALA A 846 -15.93 15.69 10.32
C ALA A 846 -17.01 15.77 11.41
N TRP A 847 -17.17 14.68 12.14
CA TRP A 847 -17.96 14.62 13.35
C TRP A 847 -17.04 14.86 14.54
N GLY A 848 -17.43 15.75 15.44
CA GLY A 848 -16.65 16.11 16.62
C GLY A 848 -17.53 16.08 17.86
N LYS A 849 -17.06 15.44 18.94
CA LYS A 849 -17.71 15.47 20.25
C LYS A 849 -16.72 15.71 21.37
N HIS A 850 -17.14 16.55 22.30
CA HIS A 850 -16.50 16.77 23.59
C HIS A 850 -17.17 15.87 24.63
N VAL A 851 -16.38 15.17 25.45
CA VAL A 851 -16.83 14.21 26.45
C VAL A 851 -16.18 14.52 27.79
N GLU A 852 -16.96 15.07 28.71
CA GLU A 852 -16.52 15.32 30.10
C GLU A 852 -17.00 14.22 31.06
N LYS A 853 -18.18 13.66 30.81
CA LYS A 853 -18.81 12.65 31.67
C LYS A 853 -18.44 11.24 31.23
N ARG A 854 -18.13 10.39 32.19
CA ARG A 854 -17.62 9.04 31.95
C ARG A 854 -18.69 8.10 31.40
N GLU A 855 -19.93 8.31 31.80
CA GLU A 855 -21.10 7.51 31.44
C GLU A 855 -21.47 7.70 29.96
N GLU A 856 -21.09 8.85 29.38
CA GLU A 856 -21.36 9.18 27.98
C GLU A 856 -20.33 8.53 27.03
N LEU A 857 -19.13 8.19 27.53
CA LEU A 857 -17.98 7.78 26.71
C LEU A 857 -18.28 6.59 25.81
N GLU A 858 -18.87 5.51 26.34
CA GLU A 858 -19.11 4.30 25.56
C GLU A 858 -20.08 4.56 24.40
N ALA A 859 -21.15 5.32 24.64
CA ALA A 859 -22.11 5.69 23.61
C ALA A 859 -21.46 6.58 22.54
N VAL A 860 -20.65 7.56 22.95
CA VAL A 860 -19.94 8.46 22.02
C VAL A 860 -18.90 7.70 21.19
N LEU A 861 -18.15 6.76 21.78
CA LEU A 861 -17.18 5.94 21.04
C LEU A 861 -17.86 5.00 20.05
N LYS A 862 -18.99 4.36 20.43
CA LYS A 862 -19.80 3.55 19.49
C LYS A 862 -20.27 4.38 18.30
N GLU A 863 -20.75 5.59 18.58
CA GLU A 863 -21.17 6.53 17.53
C GLU A 863 -20.00 6.97 16.65
N ALA A 864 -18.83 7.27 17.23
CA ALA A 864 -17.63 7.61 16.47
C ALA A 864 -17.22 6.49 15.51
N VAL A 865 -17.23 5.23 15.99
CA VAL A 865 -16.96 4.05 15.17
C VAL A 865 -17.99 3.91 14.06
N ARG A 866 -19.28 4.09 14.36
CA ARG A 866 -20.37 4.07 13.38
C ARG A 866 -20.17 5.12 12.28
N VAL A 867 -19.88 6.36 12.64
CA VAL A 867 -19.61 7.47 11.71
C VAL A 867 -18.46 7.12 10.75
N VAL A 868 -17.39 6.52 11.27
CA VAL A 868 -16.21 6.19 10.44
C VAL A 868 -16.49 5.01 9.53
N ARG A 869 -17.16 3.98 10.05
CA ARG A 869 -17.40 2.71 9.33
C ARG A 869 -18.55 2.78 8.35
N GLU A 870 -19.64 3.40 8.73
CA GLU A 870 -20.90 3.42 7.97
C GLU A 870 -21.04 4.68 7.14
N GLU A 871 -20.64 5.84 7.67
CA GLU A 871 -20.74 7.12 6.94
C GLU A 871 -19.46 7.48 6.18
N ALA A 872 -18.37 6.73 6.38
CA ALA A 872 -17.05 7.00 5.81
C ALA A 872 -16.55 8.42 6.11
N ARG A 873 -16.89 8.93 7.30
CA ARG A 873 -16.54 10.28 7.76
C ARG A 873 -15.47 10.26 8.84
N CYS A 874 -14.76 11.37 8.97
CA CYS A 874 -13.84 11.54 10.07
C CYS A 874 -14.59 11.75 11.39
N ALA A 875 -14.10 11.14 12.47
CA ALA A 875 -14.64 11.32 13.82
C ALA A 875 -13.54 11.76 14.79
N VAL A 876 -13.81 12.78 15.62
CA VAL A 876 -12.91 13.29 16.65
C VAL A 876 -13.62 13.31 17.99
N VAL A 877 -13.03 12.65 18.99
CA VAL A 877 -13.56 12.61 20.36
C VAL A 877 -12.57 13.26 21.31
N ASP A 878 -12.94 14.42 21.85
CA ASP A 878 -12.19 15.15 22.87
C ASP A 878 -12.59 14.67 24.26
N CYS A 879 -11.74 13.89 24.92
CA CYS A 879 -12.03 13.24 26.20
C CYS A 879 -11.31 13.94 27.35
N VAL A 880 -12.08 14.56 28.25
CA VAL A 880 -11.53 15.32 29.38
C VAL A 880 -11.10 14.38 30.50
N LEU A 881 -9.82 14.44 30.82
CA LEU A 881 -9.16 13.76 31.93
C LEU A 881 -9.06 14.69 33.14
N GLU A 882 -8.50 14.18 34.24
CA GLU A 882 -8.07 15.02 35.35
C GLU A 882 -7.06 16.08 34.89
N LYS A 883 -7.29 17.33 35.30
CA LYS A 883 -6.42 18.47 34.97
C LYS A 883 -5.04 18.31 35.62
N ILE A 884 -4.01 18.81 34.94
CA ILE A 884 -2.61 18.68 35.39
C ILE A 884 -2.25 19.55 36.58
#